data_AF-A0A9P6BIC3-F1
#
_entry.id   AF-A0A9P6BIC3-F1
#
_cell.length_a   1.000
_cell.length_b   1.000
_cell.length_c   1.000
_cell.angle_alpha   90.00
_cell.angle_beta   90.00
_cell.angle_gamma   90.00
#
_symmetry.space_group_name_H-M   'P 1'
#
loop_
_entity.id
_entity.type
_entity.pdbx_description
1 polymer ?
#
loop_
_entity_poly.entity_id
_entity_poly.type
_entity_poly.pdbx_seq_one_letter_code
_entity_poly.pdbx_strand_id
1 'polypeptide(L)'
;MPGQEQHSPDSLILFGGTAAHSEGSLFRKDAKEFLLLTNSSLLKYKSMEKAVKVFGNQSVWSSSSGQQQLTSQQTSLIAKEHRLLALNAIVGVYVHHPTGSDMQIHIEYLASISSQPTSMHFTPAPDQAEAWLSQLRQGCNNHASQAGLISKGTRQRQWIVEKLQDDHIALPSNVAENDPTALTAGGMWRAYFKSQKIKGVPSQDGGSSESKVPLEGKVIAIVVGKSFIHLLPHNLGNGSVKEDMKDERAILQYPILTTKAIQYYEKDDTFSLTFGTSLRQRSVVMTFVSARAREIIVAIRARVESLRWLYPQGRKGIELAMSELLSRPIPVPSKDYLIDHGFEDLLRAECYAMNIDRRIYSNLKIEGFSLHVGKTGDTADTKRDYSVDEMKCLLRALRFNTTFKEISFHNISFANLQKPKTLRDGTTRYGLRLDKEFYELVMGNPQLRVLDLHNCNLDTNTIGSIGRAIRDGFSVGLRLELLDLFGNNASDGADVMTLAKGIVKHAGTLHTLNVGNCQITGDGINQIMHAFVANVDVASHTLEMLSIEGNSESKVNSFILDMFLKHSMKLQRLILSGMPLWSKSPILMAETLNHHGSSLTCLDLSGMALHPATLDQILVWISTPSFQSMEILKIEGCGLDGSQFGSILEAVGQSRNAKVEIIAGKNLVSDGADLPESLVNVLASSDTPTSLGLRQTCWSEQALRQLFISLSQNWTLKKLDLCAVSLASNRDPDVETCKLLGQMVSVQSSRLEELFLQGEETVDLTSRMGRNLWRSFQGIGQSRYLTRLDVRRNRFRDEGAHALAEALRVNQSLNWLDMDENDVTLEGFNAILSAFHQGGTEHVPTSSQYYNNTLCHFEPPVKDVESQISQMKESMLETYKTEQETRFLLSNSTGKDSREWKERLAQIIRTRNLSSEAIARIERTIKGIATATERNKAAMDAVLRDRERRRELEQQA
;
A
#
# COMPACT_ATOMS: atom_id res chain seq x y z
N MET A 1 -28.11 27.04 -22.67
CA MET A 1 -29.50 27.53 -22.66
C MET A 1 -29.57 28.73 -23.62
N PRO A 2 -30.22 28.64 -24.80
CA PRO A 2 -30.68 29.83 -25.50
C PRO A 2 -31.93 30.38 -24.79
N GLY A 3 -32.13 31.71 -24.87
CA GLY A 3 -32.99 32.50 -24.00
C GLY A 3 -34.41 31.98 -23.80
N GLN A 4 -34.80 31.79 -22.53
CA GLN A 4 -36.21 31.71 -22.14
C GLN A 4 -36.72 33.14 -21.94
N GLU A 5 -37.68 33.56 -22.76
CA GLU A 5 -38.49 34.75 -22.50
C GLU A 5 -39.18 34.58 -21.14
N GLN A 6 -38.86 35.43 -20.16
CA GLN A 6 -39.53 35.44 -18.86
C GLN A 6 -40.94 36.01 -19.02
N HIS A 7 -41.91 35.17 -19.37
CA HIS A 7 -43.32 35.54 -19.33
C HIS A 7 -43.76 35.78 -17.88
N SER A 8 -44.62 36.77 -17.65
CA SER A 8 -45.19 37.06 -16.33
C SER A 8 -46.02 35.87 -15.80
N PRO A 9 -46.14 35.69 -14.47
CA PRO A 9 -46.89 34.58 -13.90
C PRO A 9 -48.37 34.62 -14.34
N ASP A 10 -48.92 33.45 -14.66
CA ASP A 10 -50.28 33.21 -15.15
C ASP A 10 -50.63 34.04 -16.40
N SER A 11 -49.64 34.36 -17.24
CA SER A 11 -49.83 35.13 -18.48
C SER A 11 -50.04 34.26 -19.72
N LEU A 12 -49.95 32.94 -19.57
CA LEU A 12 -50.10 32.00 -20.68
C LEU A 12 -50.89 30.78 -20.21
N ILE A 13 -51.94 30.40 -20.94
CA ILE A 13 -52.64 29.12 -20.76
C ILE A 13 -51.98 28.09 -21.68
N LEU A 14 -51.55 26.98 -21.09
CA LEU A 14 -50.86 25.87 -21.76
C LEU A 14 -51.81 24.75 -22.15
N PHE A 15 -52.80 24.44 -21.30
CA PHE A 15 -53.72 23.32 -21.53
C PHE A 15 -54.98 23.42 -20.67
N GLY A 16 -56.09 22.83 -21.10
CA GLY A 16 -57.32 22.77 -20.32
C GLY A 16 -58.21 21.60 -20.66
N GLY A 17 -58.89 21.04 -19.66
CA GLY A 17 -59.66 19.81 -19.82
C GLY A 17 -60.52 19.48 -18.61
N THR A 18 -61.48 18.58 -18.81
CA THR A 18 -62.35 18.09 -17.75
C THR A 18 -61.69 16.95 -16.99
N ALA A 19 -61.70 17.01 -15.66
CA ALA A 19 -61.15 15.98 -14.80
C ALA A 19 -62.10 15.67 -13.63
N ALA A 20 -62.12 14.40 -13.20
CA ALA A 20 -62.71 14.00 -11.93
C ALA A 20 -61.68 14.17 -10.83
N HIS A 21 -61.98 15.03 -9.86
CA HIS A 21 -61.09 15.39 -8.75
C HIS A 21 -61.64 14.82 -7.43
N SER A 22 -60.84 14.05 -6.69
CA SER A 22 -61.21 13.62 -5.34
C SER A 22 -60.40 14.41 -4.31
N GLU A 23 -61.10 15.26 -3.55
CA GLU A 23 -60.54 15.94 -2.37
C GLU A 23 -60.79 15.01 -1.19
N GLY A 24 -59.73 14.53 -0.54
CA GLY A 24 -59.78 13.47 0.47
C GLY A 24 -60.85 13.67 1.55
N SER A 25 -62.00 13.02 1.37
CA SER A 25 -63.02 12.77 2.39
C SER A 25 -63.91 11.64 1.90
N LEU A 26 -64.15 10.65 2.76
CA LEU A 26 -64.73 9.34 2.47
C LEU A 26 -66.13 9.32 1.82
N PHE A 27 -66.79 10.44 1.56
CA PHE A 27 -68.13 10.48 0.95
C PHE A 27 -68.42 11.77 0.17
N ARG A 28 -67.91 11.92 -1.07
CA ARG A 28 -68.48 12.80 -2.10
C ARG A 28 -68.30 12.20 -3.50
N LYS A 29 -69.39 12.15 -4.29
CA LYS A 29 -69.38 11.77 -5.72
C LYS A 29 -68.38 12.65 -6.49
N ASP A 30 -67.62 12.03 -7.39
CA ASP A 30 -66.69 12.69 -8.33
C ASP A 30 -67.38 13.84 -9.08
N ALA A 31 -67.15 15.09 -8.63
CA ALA A 31 -67.57 16.24 -9.38
C ALA A 31 -66.64 16.40 -10.58
N LYS A 32 -67.19 16.38 -11.80
CA LYS A 32 -66.44 16.73 -13.01
C LYS A 32 -66.14 18.24 -12.96
N GLU A 33 -64.88 18.58 -12.77
CA GLU A 33 -64.39 19.95 -12.72
C GLU A 33 -63.58 20.26 -13.98
N PHE A 34 -63.40 21.56 -14.27
CA PHE A 34 -62.58 22.01 -15.38
C PHE A 34 -61.25 22.56 -14.85
N LEU A 35 -60.16 21.91 -15.23
CA LEU A 35 -58.80 22.31 -14.85
C LEU A 35 -58.14 23.06 -16.01
N LEU A 36 -57.39 24.12 -15.68
CA LEU A 36 -56.61 24.90 -16.62
C LEU A 36 -55.16 24.99 -16.13
N LEU A 37 -54.22 24.58 -16.97
CA LEU A 37 -52.79 24.73 -16.73
C LEU A 37 -52.32 26.05 -17.32
N THR A 38 -51.83 26.96 -16.48
CA THR A 38 -51.11 28.16 -16.93
C THR A 38 -49.61 27.90 -16.94
N ASN A 39 -48.82 28.88 -17.38
CA ASN A 39 -47.36 28.83 -17.25
C ASN A 39 -46.90 28.72 -15.79
N SER A 40 -47.64 29.20 -14.78
CA SER A 40 -47.18 29.15 -13.37
C SER A 40 -48.11 28.46 -12.36
N SER A 41 -49.36 28.20 -12.71
CA SER A 41 -50.36 27.65 -11.78
C SER A 41 -51.31 26.65 -12.46
N LEU A 42 -51.82 25.71 -11.67
CA LEU A 42 -52.98 24.90 -12.00
C LEU A 42 -54.23 25.59 -11.44
N LEU A 43 -55.17 25.94 -12.30
CA LEU A 43 -56.41 26.61 -11.96
C LEU A 43 -57.60 25.64 -11.96
N LYS A 44 -58.56 25.87 -11.06
CA LYS A 44 -59.77 25.07 -10.88
C LYS A 44 -61.03 25.91 -11.10
N TYR A 45 -61.89 25.45 -12.01
CA TYR A 45 -63.20 26.02 -12.31
C TYR A 45 -64.30 24.97 -12.23
N LYS A 46 -65.51 25.38 -11.81
CA LYS A 46 -66.67 24.47 -11.69
C LYS A 46 -67.16 23.92 -13.04
N SER A 47 -66.96 24.65 -14.14
CA SER A 47 -67.31 24.22 -15.48
C SER A 47 -66.49 24.98 -16.52
N MET A 48 -66.40 24.41 -17.72
CA MET A 48 -65.72 25.01 -18.86
C MET A 48 -66.28 26.41 -19.21
N GLU A 49 -67.60 26.56 -19.20
CA GLU A 49 -68.30 27.82 -19.48
C GLU A 49 -67.87 28.96 -18.55
N LYS A 50 -67.56 28.66 -17.28
CA LYS A 50 -67.09 29.67 -16.32
C LYS A 50 -65.65 30.10 -16.60
N ALA A 51 -64.80 29.17 -17.03
CA ALA A 51 -63.45 29.49 -17.47
C ALA A 51 -63.47 30.34 -18.76
N VAL A 52 -64.32 29.98 -19.72
CA VAL A 52 -64.50 30.72 -20.99
C VAL A 52 -64.96 32.16 -20.76
N LYS A 53 -65.84 32.41 -19.78
CA LYS A 53 -66.24 33.78 -19.42
C LYS A 53 -65.09 34.67 -18.94
N VAL A 54 -64.03 34.08 -18.37
CA VAL A 54 -62.87 34.82 -17.86
C VAL A 54 -61.79 34.98 -18.96
N PHE A 55 -61.57 33.95 -19.77
CA PHE A 55 -60.42 33.89 -20.68
C PHE A 55 -60.77 33.94 -22.17
N GLY A 56 -62.05 33.86 -22.54
CA GLY A 56 -62.57 34.09 -23.89
C GLY A 56 -62.50 32.90 -24.85
N ASN A 57 -61.31 32.40 -25.21
CA ASN A 57 -61.13 31.49 -26.35
C ASN A 57 -60.80 30.04 -25.96
N GLN A 58 -61.79 29.14 -26.09
CA GLN A 58 -61.69 27.72 -25.76
C GLN A 58 -60.94 26.85 -26.79
N SER A 59 -60.90 27.27 -28.07
CA SER A 59 -60.44 26.42 -29.18
C SER A 59 -58.98 25.95 -29.08
N VAL A 60 -58.20 26.64 -28.25
CA VAL A 60 -56.76 26.44 -28.08
C VAL A 60 -56.46 25.45 -26.95
N TRP A 61 -57.33 25.34 -25.94
CA TRP A 61 -57.05 24.65 -24.67
C TRP A 61 -56.99 23.12 -24.76
N SER A 62 -57.69 22.51 -25.73
CA SER A 62 -57.74 21.06 -25.92
C SER A 62 -56.65 20.53 -26.85
N SER A 63 -55.86 21.41 -27.47
CA SER A 63 -54.76 21.03 -28.35
C SER A 63 -53.44 20.98 -27.59
N SER A 64 -52.65 19.93 -27.77
CA SER A 64 -51.34 19.76 -27.11
C SER A 64 -50.29 20.80 -27.55
N SER A 65 -50.58 21.62 -28.56
CA SER A 65 -49.69 22.63 -29.14
C SER A 65 -50.25 24.06 -29.06
N GLY A 66 -51.46 24.24 -28.55
CA GLY A 66 -52.11 25.54 -28.48
C GLY A 66 -51.77 26.28 -27.21
N GLN A 67 -51.14 27.45 -27.33
CA GLN A 67 -50.92 28.35 -26.20
C GLN A 67 -51.77 29.61 -26.37
N GLN A 68 -52.40 30.07 -25.29
CA GLN A 68 -53.13 31.35 -25.28
C GLN A 68 -52.40 32.34 -24.38
N GLN A 69 -51.93 33.45 -24.94
CA GLN A 69 -51.40 34.56 -24.17
C GLN A 69 -52.55 35.39 -23.58
N LEU A 70 -52.46 35.66 -22.28
CA LEU A 70 -53.44 36.41 -21.51
C LEU A 70 -53.02 37.89 -21.43
N THR A 71 -54.01 38.77 -21.54
CA THR A 71 -53.84 40.20 -21.29
C THR A 71 -53.68 40.48 -19.79
N SER A 72 -53.06 41.61 -19.43
CA SER A 72 -52.89 42.02 -18.02
C SER A 72 -54.22 42.11 -17.25
N GLN A 73 -55.31 42.50 -17.92
CA GLN A 73 -56.66 42.51 -17.37
C GLN A 73 -57.15 41.09 -17.04
N GLN A 74 -56.95 40.12 -17.93
CA GLN A 74 -57.36 38.73 -17.71
C GLN A 74 -56.57 38.06 -16.58
N THR A 75 -55.27 38.32 -16.47
CA THR A 75 -54.44 37.81 -15.37
C THR A 75 -54.86 38.39 -14.02
N SER A 76 -55.31 39.65 -13.97
CA SER A 76 -55.81 40.28 -12.74
C SER A 76 -57.14 39.70 -12.22
N LEU A 77 -57.94 39.10 -13.11
CA LEU A 77 -59.22 38.45 -12.78
C LEU A 77 -59.04 37.06 -12.15
N ILE A 78 -57.82 36.51 -12.11
CA ILE A 78 -57.53 35.21 -11.50
C ILE A 78 -57.53 35.37 -9.98
N ALA A 79 -58.69 35.16 -9.37
CA ALA A 79 -58.87 35.16 -7.93
C ALA A 79 -58.04 34.04 -7.26
N LYS A 80 -57.59 34.26 -6.02
CA LYS A 80 -56.81 33.26 -5.24
C LYS A 80 -57.54 31.93 -5.08
N GLU A 81 -58.87 31.96 -4.99
CA GLU A 81 -59.74 30.77 -4.86
C GLU A 81 -59.72 29.84 -6.09
N HIS A 82 -59.35 30.36 -7.26
CA HIS A 82 -59.23 29.57 -8.48
C HIS A 82 -57.85 28.93 -8.64
N ARG A 83 -56.84 29.36 -7.88
CA ARG A 83 -55.50 28.76 -7.92
C ARG A 83 -55.48 27.52 -7.05
N LEU A 84 -55.55 26.35 -7.68
CA LEU A 84 -55.47 25.06 -7.00
C LEU A 84 -54.04 24.80 -6.54
N LEU A 85 -53.07 24.99 -7.43
CA LEU A 85 -51.67 24.68 -7.16
C LEU A 85 -50.71 25.61 -7.92
N ALA A 86 -49.60 26.01 -7.32
CA ALA A 86 -48.50 26.64 -8.05
C ALA A 86 -47.56 25.56 -8.61
N LEU A 87 -47.10 25.70 -9.86
CA LEU A 87 -46.25 24.70 -10.50
C LEU A 87 -44.88 24.56 -9.82
N ASN A 88 -44.37 25.64 -9.22
CA ASN A 88 -43.12 25.61 -8.45
C ASN A 88 -43.24 24.85 -7.11
N ALA A 89 -44.46 24.57 -6.66
CA ALA A 89 -44.74 23.78 -5.46
C ALA A 89 -44.82 22.27 -5.75
N ILE A 90 -44.93 21.88 -7.03
CA ILE A 90 -44.96 20.48 -7.45
C ILE A 90 -43.57 19.87 -7.30
N VAL A 91 -43.50 18.73 -6.61
CA VAL A 91 -42.29 17.93 -6.45
C VAL A 91 -42.13 16.95 -7.61
N GLY A 92 -43.22 16.32 -8.06
CA GLY A 92 -43.21 15.43 -9.21
C GLY A 92 -44.57 14.84 -9.54
N VAL A 93 -44.68 14.29 -10.75
CA VAL A 93 -45.94 13.80 -11.34
C VAL A 93 -45.79 12.36 -11.78
N TYR A 94 -46.67 11.47 -11.33
CA TYR A 94 -46.62 10.05 -11.71
C TYR A 94 -48.00 9.49 -12.02
N VAL A 95 -48.00 8.37 -12.73
CA VAL A 95 -49.24 7.71 -13.14
C VAL A 95 -49.53 6.53 -12.23
N HIS A 96 -50.79 6.39 -11.84
CA HIS A 96 -51.31 5.21 -11.17
C HIS A 96 -52.46 4.63 -11.99
N HIS A 97 -52.44 3.30 -12.16
CA HIS A 97 -53.53 2.55 -12.77
C HIS A 97 -54.20 1.74 -11.67
N PRO A 98 -55.26 2.26 -11.02
CA PRO A 98 -56.11 1.41 -10.18
C PRO A 98 -56.69 0.29 -11.04
N THR A 99 -57.02 -0.86 -10.44
CA THR A 99 -57.53 -2.06 -11.16
C THR A 99 -58.70 -1.72 -12.09
N GLY A 100 -58.41 -1.46 -13.37
CA GLY A 100 -59.30 -0.86 -14.37
C GLY A 100 -58.51 -0.18 -15.51
N SER A 101 -59.20 0.33 -16.53
CA SER A 101 -58.61 1.01 -17.71
C SER A 101 -58.35 2.51 -17.52
N ASP A 102 -58.72 3.09 -16.37
CA ASP A 102 -58.66 4.52 -16.15
C ASP A 102 -57.28 4.95 -15.61
N MET A 103 -56.68 5.95 -16.27
CA MET A 103 -55.38 6.51 -15.92
C MET A 103 -55.55 7.62 -14.88
N GLN A 104 -54.98 7.47 -13.68
CA GLN A 104 -54.95 8.51 -12.66
C GLN A 104 -53.61 9.23 -12.65
N ILE A 105 -53.65 10.56 -12.72
CA ILE A 105 -52.46 11.42 -12.59
C ILE A 105 -52.33 11.84 -11.13
N HIS A 106 -51.24 11.43 -10.48
CA HIS A 106 -50.88 11.83 -9.13
C HIS A 106 -49.86 12.97 -9.18
N ILE A 107 -50.07 13.98 -8.34
CA ILE A 107 -49.19 15.13 -8.16
C ILE A 107 -48.80 15.20 -6.70
N GLU A 108 -47.51 15.09 -6.43
CA GLU A 108 -46.94 15.32 -5.11
C GLU A 108 -46.46 16.76 -5.03
N TYR A 109 -46.90 17.51 -4.02
CA TYR A 109 -46.62 18.93 -3.91
C TYR A 109 -46.50 19.40 -2.46
N LEU A 110 -45.98 20.61 -2.28
CA LEU A 110 -45.88 21.27 -0.98
C LEU A 110 -47.01 22.28 -0.83
N ALA A 111 -47.81 22.13 0.22
CA ALA A 111 -48.90 23.07 0.48
C ALA A 111 -48.36 24.50 0.69
N SER A 112 -48.96 25.47 0.01
CA SER A 112 -48.48 26.86 -0.05
C SER A 112 -48.40 27.58 1.30
N ILE A 113 -49.16 27.13 2.30
CA ILE A 113 -49.24 27.76 3.64
C ILE A 113 -48.39 27.01 4.65
N SER A 114 -48.50 25.68 4.70
CA SER A 114 -47.82 24.85 5.71
C SER A 114 -46.45 24.35 5.26
N SER A 115 -46.12 24.47 3.97
CA SER A 115 -45.00 23.80 3.32
C SER A 115 -44.96 22.29 3.55
N GLN A 116 -46.06 21.68 4.01
CA GLN A 116 -46.12 20.25 4.29
C GLN A 116 -46.32 19.46 3.00
N PRO A 117 -45.75 18.24 2.89
CA PRO A 117 -46.01 17.33 1.78
C PRO A 117 -47.49 16.97 1.71
N THR A 118 -48.07 17.11 0.54
CA THR A 118 -49.45 16.74 0.24
C THR A 118 -49.51 16.11 -1.14
N SER A 119 -50.46 15.20 -1.32
CA SER A 119 -50.73 14.55 -2.59
C SER A 119 -52.11 14.97 -3.10
N MET A 120 -52.22 15.14 -4.42
CA MET A 120 -53.50 15.24 -5.11
C MET A 120 -53.51 14.26 -6.29
N HIS A 121 -54.69 13.81 -6.67
CA HIS A 121 -54.85 13.02 -7.89
C HIS A 121 -56.12 13.43 -8.61
N PHE A 122 -56.10 13.29 -9.93
CA PHE A 122 -57.29 13.46 -10.75
C PHE A 122 -57.31 12.46 -11.89
N THR A 123 -58.51 12.16 -12.36
CA THR A 123 -58.74 11.26 -13.50
C THR A 123 -59.16 12.11 -14.70
N PRO A 124 -58.27 12.40 -15.66
CA PRO A 124 -58.61 13.09 -16.89
C PRO A 124 -59.45 12.20 -17.82
N ALA A 125 -60.06 12.80 -18.84
CA ALA A 125 -60.69 12.03 -19.92
C ALA A 125 -59.62 11.16 -20.64
N PRO A 126 -59.94 9.91 -21.05
CA PRO A 126 -58.95 8.97 -21.60
C PRO A 126 -58.18 9.50 -22.83
N ASP A 127 -58.84 10.30 -23.65
CA ASP A 127 -58.29 10.96 -24.85
C ASP A 127 -57.34 12.12 -24.52
N GLN A 128 -57.42 12.67 -23.31
CA GLN A 128 -56.63 13.83 -22.87
C GLN A 128 -55.53 13.47 -21.86
N ALA A 129 -55.49 12.22 -21.39
CA ALA A 129 -54.65 11.81 -20.26
C ALA A 129 -53.14 11.95 -20.53
N GLU A 130 -52.68 11.54 -21.71
CA GLU A 130 -51.27 11.68 -22.11
C GLU A 130 -50.88 13.15 -22.34
N ALA A 131 -51.77 13.95 -22.93
CA ALA A 131 -51.54 15.38 -23.14
C ALA A 131 -51.43 16.14 -21.82
N TRP A 132 -52.31 15.84 -20.85
CA TRP A 132 -52.24 16.37 -19.49
C TRP A 132 -50.90 16.05 -18.82
N LEU A 133 -50.48 14.78 -18.88
CA LEU A 133 -49.22 14.35 -18.28
C LEU A 133 -48.02 15.08 -18.91
N SER A 134 -47.97 15.16 -20.24
CA SER A 134 -46.87 15.83 -20.96
C SER A 134 -46.79 17.32 -20.64
N GLN A 135 -47.91 18.04 -20.74
CA GLN A 135 -47.96 19.49 -20.53
C GLN A 135 -47.67 19.87 -19.08
N LEU A 136 -48.20 19.11 -18.12
CA LEU A 136 -47.98 19.36 -16.70
C LEU A 136 -46.52 19.12 -16.32
N ARG A 137 -45.89 18.04 -16.83
CA ARG A 137 -44.45 17.79 -16.66
C ARG A 137 -43.57 18.87 -17.29
N GLN A 138 -43.95 19.37 -18.47
CA GLN A 138 -43.22 20.44 -19.15
C GLN A 138 -43.31 21.76 -18.37
N GLY A 139 -44.51 22.12 -17.89
CA GLY A 139 -44.73 23.29 -17.05
C GLY A 139 -43.94 23.22 -15.73
N CYS A 140 -43.96 22.07 -15.06
CA CYS A 140 -43.18 21.84 -13.84
C CYS A 140 -41.68 22.01 -14.07
N ASN A 141 -41.13 21.42 -15.13
CA ASN A 141 -39.69 21.50 -15.44
C ASN A 141 -39.21 22.94 -15.67
N ASN A 142 -40.05 23.80 -16.25
CA ASN A 142 -39.71 25.20 -16.48
C ASN A 142 -39.68 26.03 -15.17
N HIS A 143 -40.48 25.67 -14.17
CA HIS A 143 -40.66 26.45 -12.93
C HIS A 143 -40.03 25.82 -11.67
N ALA A 144 -39.58 24.57 -11.73
CA ALA A 144 -38.97 23.83 -10.62
C ALA A 144 -37.65 24.45 -10.09
N SER A 145 -37.05 25.40 -10.82
CA SER A 145 -35.80 26.08 -10.46
C SER A 145 -35.96 27.25 -9.47
N GLN A 146 -37.19 27.71 -9.20
CA GLN A 146 -37.43 28.97 -8.47
C GLN A 146 -37.88 28.82 -7.00
N ALA A 147 -38.25 27.63 -6.54
CA ALA A 147 -38.66 27.41 -5.15
C ALA A 147 -37.46 27.07 -4.24
N GLY A 148 -37.31 27.81 -3.13
CA GLY A 148 -36.17 27.62 -2.21
C GLY A 148 -36.16 26.24 -1.55
N LEU A 149 -35.15 25.41 -1.86
CA LEU A 149 -35.05 24.01 -1.40
C LEU A 149 -35.07 23.84 0.13
N ILE A 150 -34.45 24.77 0.87
CA ILE A 150 -34.37 24.80 2.33
C ILE A 150 -34.41 26.27 2.78
N SER A 151 -35.12 26.57 3.87
CA SER A 151 -35.19 27.92 4.45
C SER A 151 -33.81 28.45 4.86
N LYS A 152 -33.62 29.76 4.75
CA LYS A 152 -32.35 30.43 5.09
C LYS A 152 -32.08 30.34 6.60
N GLY A 153 -30.81 30.13 6.98
CA GLY A 153 -30.36 30.14 8.38
C GLY A 153 -30.70 28.89 9.20
N THR A 154 -31.18 27.82 8.59
CA THR A 154 -31.40 26.55 9.32
C THR A 154 -30.09 25.83 9.56
N ARG A 155 -29.97 25.20 10.74
CA ARG A 155 -28.85 24.31 11.07
C ARG A 155 -28.72 23.15 10.08
N GLN A 156 -29.83 22.71 9.49
CA GLN A 156 -29.84 21.70 8.43
C GLN A 156 -29.14 22.19 7.16
N ARG A 157 -29.42 23.43 6.70
CA ARG A 157 -28.71 24.02 5.56
C ARG A 157 -27.22 24.17 5.85
N GLN A 158 -26.87 24.58 7.06
CA GLN A 158 -25.46 24.72 7.47
C GLN A 158 -24.76 23.35 7.56
N TRP A 159 -25.40 22.32 8.11
CA TRP A 159 -24.89 20.95 8.12
C TRP A 159 -24.69 20.39 6.70
N ILE A 160 -25.61 20.66 5.78
CA ILE A 160 -25.48 20.24 4.38
C ILE A 160 -24.32 20.97 3.72
N VAL A 161 -24.17 22.28 3.94
CA VAL A 161 -23.04 23.06 3.41
C VAL A 161 -21.73 22.55 4.01
N GLU A 162 -21.66 22.31 5.33
CA GLU A 162 -20.51 21.71 6.01
C GLU A 162 -20.20 20.31 5.47
N LYS A 163 -21.20 19.46 5.22
CA LYS A 163 -20.99 18.12 4.67
C LYS A 163 -20.61 18.12 3.19
N LEU A 164 -21.17 19.03 2.40
CA LEU A 164 -20.76 19.26 1.01
C LEU A 164 -19.35 19.85 0.95
N GLN A 165 -18.95 20.66 1.95
CA GLN A 165 -17.60 21.20 2.11
C GLN A 165 -16.59 20.14 2.60
N ASP A 166 -16.97 19.28 3.55
CA ASP A 166 -16.22 18.08 3.97
C ASP A 166 -16.01 17.13 2.77
N ASP A 167 -17.02 17.02 1.91
CA ASP A 167 -16.96 16.31 0.63
C ASP A 167 -16.31 17.18 -0.47
N HIS A 168 -15.72 18.35 -0.19
CA HIS A 168 -15.01 19.22 -1.15
C HIS A 168 -15.78 19.53 -2.45
N ILE A 169 -17.11 19.69 -2.39
CA ILE A 169 -17.91 20.22 -3.51
C ILE A 169 -17.85 21.73 -3.42
N ALA A 170 -17.13 22.37 -4.36
CA ALA A 170 -17.14 23.81 -4.49
C ALA A 170 -18.54 24.28 -4.92
N LEU A 171 -19.29 24.87 -3.99
CA LEU A 171 -20.40 25.74 -4.37
C LEU A 171 -19.78 26.87 -5.22
N PRO A 172 -20.28 27.15 -6.44
CA PRO A 172 -19.68 28.14 -7.30
C PRO A 172 -19.54 29.48 -6.57
N SER A 173 -18.32 30.00 -6.45
CA SER A 173 -17.99 31.24 -5.71
C SER A 173 -18.75 32.48 -6.21
N ASN A 174 -19.26 32.42 -7.44
CA ASN A 174 -19.92 33.52 -8.14
C ASN A 174 -21.45 33.48 -8.06
N VAL A 175 -22.04 32.46 -7.44
CA VAL A 175 -23.50 32.40 -7.28
C VAL A 175 -23.83 32.88 -5.87
N ALA A 176 -24.60 33.96 -5.77
CA ALA A 176 -25.01 34.50 -4.48
C ALA A 176 -25.64 33.39 -3.62
N GLU A 177 -25.31 33.32 -2.33
CA GLU A 177 -25.91 32.39 -1.36
C GLU A 177 -27.46 32.41 -1.36
N ASN A 178 -28.04 33.43 -1.98
CA ASN A 178 -29.45 33.71 -2.09
C ASN A 178 -30.14 33.08 -3.33
N ASP A 179 -29.41 32.44 -4.25
CA ASP A 179 -29.97 31.88 -5.48
C ASP A 179 -30.34 30.38 -5.32
N PRO A 180 -31.62 29.99 -5.45
CA PRO A 180 -32.06 28.58 -5.44
C PRO A 180 -31.39 27.72 -6.52
N THR A 181 -30.93 28.33 -7.62
CA THR A 181 -30.20 27.63 -8.68
C THR A 181 -28.77 27.26 -8.29
N ALA A 182 -28.17 27.95 -7.30
CA ALA A 182 -26.86 27.62 -6.73
C ALA A 182 -26.82 26.23 -6.10
N LEU A 183 -27.92 25.85 -5.43
CA LEU A 183 -28.06 24.58 -4.72
C LEU A 183 -28.32 23.40 -5.66
N THR A 184 -28.97 23.65 -6.80
CA THR A 184 -29.10 22.65 -7.86
C THR A 184 -27.82 22.53 -8.69
N ALA A 185 -27.04 23.60 -8.83
CA ALA A 185 -25.65 23.53 -9.29
C ALA A 185 -24.73 22.80 -8.29
N GLY A 186 -25.05 22.85 -6.98
CA GLY A 186 -24.35 22.15 -5.90
C GLY A 186 -24.81 20.71 -5.65
N GLY A 187 -25.66 20.12 -6.50
CA GLY A 187 -26.00 18.70 -6.44
C GLY A 187 -27.19 18.34 -5.52
N MET A 188 -28.14 19.25 -5.28
CA MET A 188 -29.32 18.99 -4.44
C MET A 188 -30.65 19.16 -5.18
N TRP A 189 -31.58 18.21 -5.01
CA TRP A 189 -32.91 18.22 -5.63
C TRP A 189 -34.01 17.74 -4.68
N ARG A 190 -35.26 18.15 -4.94
CA ARG A 190 -36.44 17.62 -4.23
C ARG A 190 -36.95 16.35 -4.91
N ALA A 191 -37.36 15.39 -4.10
CA ALA A 191 -38.02 14.19 -4.58
C ALA A 191 -39.05 13.69 -3.56
N TYR A 192 -40.09 13.02 -4.02
CA TYR A 192 -40.99 12.25 -3.18
C TYR A 192 -40.44 10.81 -3.06
N PHE A 193 -40.23 10.34 -1.82
CA PHE A 193 -39.77 8.98 -1.59
C PHE A 193 -40.97 8.03 -1.54
N LYS A 194 -41.25 7.36 -2.65
CA LYS A 194 -42.47 6.58 -2.86
C LYS A 194 -42.47 5.26 -2.09
N SER A 195 -41.39 4.49 -2.20
CA SER A 195 -41.30 3.18 -1.54
C SER A 195 -39.88 2.63 -1.50
N GLN A 196 -39.60 1.77 -0.51
CA GLN A 196 -38.39 0.94 -0.48
C GLN A 196 -38.74 -0.55 -0.54
N LYS A 197 -38.07 -1.30 -1.42
CA LYS A 197 -38.20 -2.76 -1.52
C LYS A 197 -36.84 -3.44 -1.40
N ILE A 198 -36.77 -4.54 -0.66
CA ILE A 198 -35.56 -5.36 -0.54
C ILE A 198 -35.75 -6.60 -1.42
N LYS A 199 -35.02 -6.71 -2.52
CA LYS A 199 -35.01 -7.92 -3.36
C LYS A 199 -34.02 -8.95 -2.80
N GLY A 200 -34.39 -10.23 -2.82
CA GLY A 200 -33.56 -11.36 -2.37
C GLY A 200 -33.97 -11.99 -1.03
N VAL A 201 -35.18 -11.75 -0.54
CA VAL A 201 -35.77 -12.45 0.62
C VAL A 201 -36.78 -13.48 0.11
N PRO A 202 -36.72 -14.77 0.51
CA PRO A 202 -37.78 -15.73 0.22
C PRO A 202 -39.09 -15.19 0.82
N SER A 203 -40.13 -15.05 0.00
CA SER A 203 -41.46 -14.69 0.47
C SER A 203 -41.94 -15.75 1.47
N GLN A 204 -41.89 -15.44 2.77
CA GLN A 204 -42.71 -16.15 3.73
C GLN A 204 -44.13 -15.62 3.60
N ASP A 205 -45.04 -16.53 3.31
CA ASP A 205 -46.47 -16.28 3.26
C ASP A 205 -46.95 -15.62 4.55
N GLY A 206 -47.75 -14.56 4.39
CA GLY A 206 -48.70 -14.10 5.40
C GLY A 206 -48.11 -13.41 6.64
N GLY A 207 -47.53 -12.23 6.48
CA GLY A 207 -47.22 -11.35 7.61
C GLY A 207 -46.62 -10.02 7.16
N SER A 208 -47.46 -9.01 6.93
CA SER A 208 -47.04 -7.64 6.64
C SER A 208 -46.40 -7.00 7.88
N SER A 209 -45.14 -7.30 8.15
CA SER A 209 -44.26 -6.41 8.91
C SER A 209 -43.26 -5.79 7.95
N GLU A 210 -43.74 -5.02 6.97
CA GLU A 210 -42.89 -4.06 6.27
C GLU A 210 -42.42 -3.04 7.31
N SER A 211 -41.16 -3.14 7.73
CA SER A 211 -40.54 -2.13 8.57
C SER A 211 -40.50 -0.82 7.78
N LYS A 212 -41.45 0.09 8.04
CA LYS A 212 -41.51 1.41 7.39
C LYS A 212 -40.15 2.09 7.53
N VAL A 213 -39.55 2.40 6.39
CA VAL A 213 -38.23 3.05 6.37
C VAL A 213 -38.41 4.51 6.77
N PRO A 214 -37.51 5.09 7.59
CA PRO A 214 -37.52 6.52 7.86
C PRO A 214 -37.57 7.29 6.53
N LEU A 215 -38.51 8.23 6.41
CA LEU A 215 -38.78 9.07 5.21
C LEU A 215 -39.67 8.47 4.11
N GLU A 216 -40.05 7.19 4.16
CA GLU A 216 -40.97 6.61 3.17
C GLU A 216 -42.33 7.34 3.19
N GLY A 217 -42.85 7.65 2.01
CA GLY A 217 -44.08 8.43 1.82
C GLY A 217 -43.95 9.93 2.10
N LYS A 218 -42.72 10.46 2.23
CA LYS A 218 -42.45 11.88 2.48
C LYS A 218 -41.71 12.55 1.32
N VAL A 219 -41.84 13.87 1.22
CA VAL A 219 -40.95 14.69 0.38
C VAL A 219 -39.61 14.83 1.08
N ILE A 220 -38.54 14.62 0.32
CA ILE A 220 -37.15 14.61 0.75
C ILE A 220 -36.30 15.52 -0.14
N ALA A 221 -35.12 15.89 0.36
CA ALA A 221 -34.02 16.39 -0.46
C ALA A 221 -33.02 15.27 -0.74
N ILE A 222 -32.69 15.07 -2.01
CA ILE A 222 -31.64 14.17 -2.49
C ILE A 222 -30.40 15.03 -2.74
N VAL A 223 -29.30 14.70 -2.07
CA VAL A 223 -28.00 15.36 -2.24
C VAL A 223 -27.00 14.35 -2.78
N VAL A 224 -26.35 14.66 -3.90
CA VAL A 224 -25.30 13.83 -4.50
C VAL A 224 -23.94 14.39 -4.09
N GLY A 225 -23.31 13.76 -3.10
CA GLY A 225 -21.99 14.10 -2.58
C GLY A 225 -20.84 13.47 -3.37
N LYS A 226 -19.59 13.61 -2.88
CA LYS A 226 -18.42 12.98 -3.52
C LYS A 226 -18.40 11.47 -3.36
N SER A 227 -18.83 10.97 -2.19
CA SER A 227 -18.78 9.55 -1.85
C SER A 227 -20.15 8.96 -1.51
N PHE A 228 -21.15 9.79 -1.26
CA PHE A 228 -22.47 9.37 -0.78
C PHE A 228 -23.62 10.04 -1.53
N ILE A 229 -24.76 9.37 -1.54
CA ILE A 229 -26.07 9.95 -1.83
C ILE A 229 -26.79 10.11 -0.48
N HIS A 230 -27.13 11.33 -0.12
CA HIS A 230 -27.84 11.64 1.12
C HIS A 230 -29.32 11.89 0.85
N LEU A 231 -30.18 11.26 1.65
CA LEU A 231 -31.63 11.50 1.66
C LEU A 231 -31.99 12.21 2.96
N LEU A 232 -32.58 13.38 2.84
CA LEU A 232 -32.84 14.30 3.94
C LEU A 232 -34.33 14.65 4.02
N PRO A 233 -34.92 14.79 5.22
CA PRO A 233 -36.28 15.30 5.36
C PRO A 233 -36.39 16.74 4.84
N HIS A 234 -37.50 17.07 4.17
CA HIS A 234 -37.72 18.40 3.56
C HIS A 234 -38.11 19.50 4.58
N ASN A 235 -38.71 19.14 5.72
CA ASN A 235 -39.30 20.09 6.68
C ASN A 235 -38.81 19.91 8.12
N LEU A 236 -37.90 20.79 8.56
CA LEU A 236 -37.68 21.12 9.97
C LEU A 236 -37.65 22.65 10.12
N GLY A 237 -38.80 23.28 9.83
CA GLY A 237 -38.92 24.73 9.78
C GLY A 237 -40.27 25.20 10.29
N ASN A 238 -40.44 25.18 11.62
CA ASN A 238 -41.20 26.15 12.42
C ASN A 238 -41.22 25.80 13.94
N GLY A 239 -40.28 24.96 14.43
CA GLY A 239 -40.31 24.43 15.80
C GLY A 239 -39.00 24.59 16.57
N SER A 240 -38.68 25.82 16.99
CA SER A 240 -37.62 26.14 17.96
C SER A 240 -36.18 25.72 17.61
N VAL A 241 -35.27 26.69 17.68
CA VAL A 241 -33.81 26.58 17.51
C VAL A 241 -33.13 25.51 18.41
N LYS A 242 -33.86 24.91 19.37
CA LYS A 242 -33.35 23.92 20.33
C LYS A 242 -33.74 22.47 20.05
N GLU A 243 -34.72 22.17 19.18
CA GLU A 243 -35.22 20.79 18.99
C GLU A 243 -35.04 20.21 17.57
N ASP A 244 -34.63 21.01 16.58
CA ASP A 244 -34.54 20.63 15.16
C ASP A 244 -33.51 19.52 14.81
N MET A 245 -32.74 19.00 15.76
CA MET A 245 -31.75 17.92 15.52
C MET A 245 -31.84 16.73 16.49
N LYS A 246 -33.00 16.48 17.12
CA LYS A 246 -33.16 15.25 17.91
C LYS A 246 -33.09 13.94 17.09
N ASP A 247 -33.13 14.02 15.76
CA ASP A 247 -33.20 12.83 14.89
C ASP A 247 -32.16 12.85 13.74
N GLU A 248 -30.86 12.88 14.05
CA GLU A 248 -29.80 12.49 13.08
C GLU A 248 -30.06 11.11 12.47
N ARG A 249 -30.84 10.26 13.15
CA ARG A 249 -31.32 8.95 12.69
C ARG A 249 -32.23 9.02 11.45
N ALA A 250 -32.76 10.18 11.10
CA ALA A 250 -33.64 10.33 9.93
C ALA A 250 -32.87 10.58 8.61
N ILE A 251 -31.56 10.85 8.67
CA ILE A 251 -30.72 11.05 7.48
C ILE A 251 -30.27 9.68 6.97
N LEU A 252 -30.63 9.34 5.72
CA LEU A 252 -30.16 8.11 5.09
C LEU A 252 -28.97 8.41 4.18
N GLN A 253 -27.88 7.66 4.33
CA GLN A 253 -26.67 7.82 3.53
C GLN A 253 -26.37 6.52 2.80
N TYR A 254 -26.21 6.61 1.48
CA TYR A 254 -25.91 5.46 0.63
C TYR A 254 -24.59 5.69 -0.09
N PRO A 255 -23.55 4.85 0.11
CA PRO A 255 -22.28 5.01 -0.57
C PRO A 255 -22.47 4.90 -2.08
N ILE A 256 -21.94 5.85 -2.84
CA ILE A 256 -22.29 6.02 -4.24
C ILE A 256 -21.88 4.82 -5.12
N LEU A 257 -20.77 4.15 -4.78
CA LEU A 257 -20.28 2.97 -5.50
C LEU A 257 -21.08 1.68 -5.21
N THR A 258 -22.04 1.72 -4.27
CA THR A 258 -23.00 0.62 -4.07
C THR A 258 -24.15 0.66 -5.07
N THR A 259 -24.28 1.73 -5.86
CA THR A 259 -25.29 1.84 -6.92
C THR A 259 -25.06 0.75 -7.97
N LYS A 260 -26.06 -0.14 -8.14
CA LYS A 260 -26.05 -1.26 -9.09
C LYS A 260 -26.87 -0.99 -10.35
N ALA A 261 -27.99 -0.30 -10.21
CA ALA A 261 -28.87 -0.03 -11.34
C ALA A 261 -29.64 1.27 -11.15
N ILE A 262 -29.90 1.95 -12.26
CA ILE A 262 -30.77 3.12 -12.32
C ILE A 262 -31.82 2.86 -13.41
N GLN A 263 -33.09 2.97 -13.04
CA GLN A 263 -34.22 2.79 -13.96
C GLN A 263 -35.04 4.08 -13.99
N TYR A 264 -35.28 4.61 -15.18
CA TYR A 264 -36.10 5.80 -15.40
C TYR A 264 -37.32 5.46 -16.23
N TYR A 265 -38.51 5.85 -15.76
CA TYR A 265 -39.76 5.64 -16.49
C TYR A 265 -40.07 6.87 -17.33
N GLU A 266 -39.74 6.85 -18.63
CA GLU A 266 -39.87 8.04 -19.49
C GLU A 266 -41.28 8.63 -19.56
N LYS A 267 -42.30 7.79 -19.37
CA LYS A 267 -43.70 8.18 -19.40
C LYS A 267 -44.05 9.16 -18.28
N ASP A 268 -43.40 9.09 -17.11
CA ASP A 268 -43.67 9.96 -15.97
C ASP A 268 -42.39 10.44 -15.23
N ASP A 269 -42.52 11.03 -14.04
CA ASP A 269 -41.37 11.53 -13.25
C ASP A 269 -40.79 10.48 -12.29
N THR A 270 -41.17 9.21 -12.45
CA THR A 270 -40.70 8.11 -11.58
C THR A 270 -39.32 7.63 -12.00
N PHE A 271 -38.45 7.44 -11.01
CA PHE A 271 -37.18 6.73 -11.18
C PHE A 271 -36.89 5.83 -9.99
N SER A 272 -36.05 4.82 -10.19
CA SER A 272 -35.60 3.96 -9.09
C SER A 272 -34.10 3.79 -9.08
N LEU A 273 -33.56 3.74 -7.87
CA LEU A 273 -32.16 3.51 -7.59
C LEU A 273 -32.03 2.16 -6.88
N THR A 274 -31.19 1.29 -7.41
CA THR A 274 -30.89 -0.01 -6.82
C THR A 274 -29.51 0.02 -6.20
N PHE A 275 -29.42 -0.22 -4.89
CA PHE A 275 -28.18 -0.30 -4.14
C PHE A 275 -27.86 -1.75 -3.76
N GLY A 276 -26.62 -2.16 -3.94
CA GLY A 276 -26.11 -3.43 -3.45
C GLY A 276 -25.81 -3.37 -1.96
N THR A 277 -26.17 -4.41 -1.21
CA THR A 277 -25.68 -4.57 0.16
C THR A 277 -24.27 -5.17 0.17
N SER A 278 -23.54 -4.97 1.26
CA SER A 278 -22.17 -5.50 1.48
C SER A 278 -22.08 -7.04 1.38
N LEU A 279 -23.20 -7.76 1.57
CA LEU A 279 -23.29 -9.22 1.40
C LEU A 279 -23.60 -9.67 -0.05
N ARG A 280 -23.74 -8.74 -1.00
CA ARG A 280 -23.98 -8.93 -2.45
C ARG A 280 -25.23 -9.74 -2.87
N GLN A 281 -25.89 -10.47 -1.96
CA GLN A 281 -27.09 -11.27 -2.23
C GLN A 281 -28.40 -10.50 -2.13
N ARG A 282 -28.39 -9.30 -1.52
CA ARG A 282 -29.58 -8.45 -1.37
C ARG A 282 -29.38 -7.13 -2.09
N SER A 283 -30.46 -6.58 -2.61
CA SER A 283 -30.45 -5.23 -3.18
C SER A 283 -31.63 -4.42 -2.66
N VAL A 284 -31.35 -3.18 -2.28
CA VAL A 284 -32.35 -2.22 -1.87
C VAL A 284 -32.75 -1.41 -3.10
N VAL A 285 -34.02 -1.51 -3.48
CA VAL A 285 -34.61 -0.73 -4.58
C VAL A 285 -35.43 0.39 -3.96
N MET A 286 -35.01 1.62 -4.17
CA MET A 286 -35.74 2.81 -3.74
C MET A 286 -36.39 3.48 -4.94
N THR A 287 -37.68 3.77 -4.83
CA THR A 287 -38.45 4.44 -5.89
C THR A 287 -38.75 5.87 -5.49
N PHE A 288 -38.46 6.81 -6.38
CA PHE A 288 -38.61 8.23 -6.20
C PHE A 288 -39.44 8.84 -7.32
N VAL A 289 -40.10 9.96 -7.02
CA VAL A 289 -40.77 10.79 -8.03
C VAL A 289 -40.20 12.20 -7.93
N SER A 290 -39.72 12.77 -9.04
CA SER A 290 -39.20 14.14 -9.08
C SER A 290 -39.33 14.74 -10.45
N ALA A 291 -39.86 15.96 -10.54
CA ALA A 291 -39.87 16.74 -11.78
C ALA A 291 -38.46 16.87 -12.38
N ARG A 292 -37.41 16.88 -11.55
CA ARG A 292 -35.99 16.95 -11.98
C ARG A 292 -35.29 15.58 -11.98
N ALA A 293 -36.03 14.47 -12.11
CA ALA A 293 -35.48 13.11 -12.12
C ALA A 293 -34.29 12.94 -13.10
N ARG A 294 -34.38 13.54 -14.29
CA ARG A 294 -33.31 13.46 -15.31
C ARG A 294 -31.98 14.00 -14.81
N GLU A 295 -32.00 15.13 -14.11
CA GLU A 295 -30.77 15.76 -13.62
C GLU A 295 -30.17 15.01 -12.45
N ILE A 296 -31.02 14.52 -11.53
CA ILE A 296 -30.59 13.67 -10.42
C ILE A 296 -29.85 12.44 -10.95
N ILE A 297 -30.44 11.78 -11.96
CA ILE A 297 -29.85 10.60 -12.57
C ILE A 297 -28.52 10.95 -13.26
N VAL A 298 -28.48 12.04 -14.04
CA VAL A 298 -27.25 12.49 -14.70
C VAL A 298 -26.16 12.83 -13.68
N ALA A 299 -26.50 13.46 -12.55
CA ALA A 299 -25.55 13.79 -11.50
C ALA A 299 -24.99 12.55 -10.79
N ILE A 300 -25.84 11.57 -10.44
CA ILE A 300 -25.40 10.30 -9.84
C ILE A 300 -24.49 9.56 -10.83
N ARG A 301 -24.91 9.47 -12.10
CA ARG A 301 -24.13 8.83 -13.16
C ARG A 301 -22.79 9.52 -13.37
N ALA A 302 -22.79 10.85 -13.45
CA ALA A 302 -21.60 11.67 -13.58
C ALA A 302 -20.60 11.35 -12.48
N ARG A 303 -21.08 11.26 -11.23
CA ARG A 303 -20.20 11.02 -10.11
C ARG A 303 -19.64 9.60 -10.08
N VAL A 304 -20.47 8.57 -10.30
CA VAL A 304 -19.97 7.18 -10.36
C VAL A 304 -18.98 7.00 -11.50
N GLU A 305 -19.29 7.55 -12.68
CA GLU A 305 -18.39 7.48 -13.82
C GLU A 305 -17.12 8.30 -13.59
N SER A 306 -17.17 9.43 -12.89
CA SER A 306 -15.97 10.22 -12.56
C SER A 306 -15.01 9.51 -11.61
N LEU A 307 -15.51 8.59 -10.76
CA LEU A 307 -14.66 7.74 -9.91
C LEU A 307 -14.05 6.55 -10.69
N ARG A 308 -14.62 6.20 -11.85
CA ARG A 308 -14.21 5.05 -12.68
C ARG A 308 -13.89 5.46 -14.13
N TRP A 309 -13.44 6.71 -14.33
CA TRP A 309 -13.44 7.40 -15.62
C TRP A 309 -12.47 6.82 -16.66
N LEU A 310 -11.44 6.10 -16.20
CA LEU A 310 -10.44 5.43 -17.04
C LEU A 310 -10.89 4.07 -17.58
N TYR A 311 -12.12 3.62 -17.28
CA TYR A 311 -12.59 2.28 -17.66
C TYR A 311 -13.36 2.25 -18.99
N PRO A 312 -13.19 1.20 -19.83
CA PRO A 312 -13.95 1.05 -21.06
C PRO A 312 -15.47 1.01 -20.80
N GLN A 313 -16.25 1.72 -21.64
CA GLN A 313 -17.70 1.92 -21.51
C GLN A 313 -18.51 0.62 -21.26
N GLY A 314 -18.04 -0.54 -21.73
CA GLY A 314 -18.77 -1.82 -21.67
C GLY A 314 -18.71 -2.59 -20.33
N ARG A 315 -18.01 -2.10 -19.31
CA ARG A 315 -17.91 -2.77 -17.98
C ARG A 315 -18.13 -1.84 -16.79
N LYS A 316 -18.70 -0.65 -17.00
CA LYS A 316 -19.11 0.27 -15.93
C LYS A 316 -20.28 -0.38 -15.20
N GLY A 317 -20.04 -0.95 -14.01
CA GLY A 317 -20.95 -1.85 -13.28
C GLY A 317 -22.30 -1.27 -12.77
N ILE A 318 -22.92 -0.35 -13.51
CA ILE A 318 -24.31 0.08 -13.32
C ILE A 318 -25.13 -0.39 -14.52
N GLU A 319 -26.16 -1.20 -14.27
CA GLU A 319 -27.19 -1.48 -15.27
C GLU A 319 -28.06 -0.24 -15.48
N LEU A 320 -27.98 0.36 -16.68
CA LEU A 320 -28.75 1.54 -17.05
C LEU A 320 -29.88 1.12 -18.00
N ALA A 321 -31.12 1.21 -17.54
CA ALA A 321 -32.31 1.08 -18.38
C ALA A 321 -32.86 2.49 -18.65
N MET A 322 -32.37 3.14 -19.71
CA MET A 322 -32.62 4.55 -20.01
C MET A 322 -32.71 4.83 -21.53
N SER A 323 -33.36 5.95 -21.89
CA SER A 323 -33.39 6.54 -23.25
C SER A 323 -32.01 6.81 -23.85
N GLU A 324 -31.93 6.79 -25.19
CA GLU A 324 -30.74 7.16 -26.00
C GLU A 324 -30.20 8.58 -25.72
N LEU A 325 -31.04 9.53 -25.29
CA LEU A 325 -30.62 10.91 -24.99
C LEU A 325 -29.84 11.05 -23.67
N LEU A 326 -30.09 10.16 -22.71
CA LEU A 326 -29.44 10.13 -21.39
C LEU A 326 -28.23 9.20 -21.35
N SER A 327 -27.93 8.49 -22.45
CA SER A 327 -26.78 7.58 -22.59
C SER A 327 -25.47 8.30 -22.96
N ARG A 328 -25.53 9.58 -23.36
CA ARG A 328 -24.36 10.37 -23.81
C ARG A 328 -23.23 10.37 -22.76
N PRO A 329 -21.94 10.37 -23.18
CA PRO A 329 -20.81 10.42 -22.27
C PRO A 329 -20.81 11.72 -21.45
N ILE A 330 -20.51 11.61 -20.16
CA ILE A 330 -20.41 12.77 -19.26
C ILE A 330 -18.97 13.30 -19.33
N PRO A 331 -18.75 14.63 -19.30
CA PRO A 331 -17.42 15.22 -19.39
C PRO A 331 -16.45 14.69 -18.32
N VAL A 332 -15.22 14.43 -18.77
CA VAL A 332 -14.08 13.98 -17.96
C VAL A 332 -13.68 15.11 -16.99
N PRO A 333 -13.36 14.82 -15.71
CA PRO A 333 -12.89 15.84 -14.78
C PRO A 333 -11.66 16.60 -15.31
N SER A 334 -11.52 17.89 -14.96
CA SER A 334 -10.41 18.75 -15.41
C SER A 334 -9.05 18.26 -14.88
N LYS A 335 -7.97 18.58 -15.60
CA LYS A 335 -6.59 18.19 -15.24
C LYS A 335 -6.17 18.63 -13.82
N ASP A 336 -6.75 19.71 -13.30
CA ASP A 336 -6.41 20.29 -12.00
C ASP A 336 -6.89 19.43 -10.79
N TYR A 337 -7.74 18.42 -11.01
CA TYR A 337 -8.28 17.54 -9.97
C TYR A 337 -7.44 16.28 -9.67
N LEU A 338 -6.24 16.12 -10.25
CA LEU A 338 -5.49 14.84 -10.29
C LEU A 338 -4.12 14.90 -9.59
N ILE A 339 -4.06 15.39 -8.35
CA ILE A 339 -2.80 15.41 -7.56
C ILE A 339 -2.27 13.98 -7.30
N ASP A 340 -3.18 13.01 -7.14
CA ASP A 340 -2.93 11.59 -6.84
C ASP A 340 -3.49 10.67 -7.95
N HIS A 341 -3.75 11.24 -9.13
CA HIS A 341 -4.43 10.58 -10.23
C HIS A 341 -5.85 10.04 -9.89
N GLY A 342 -6.48 10.55 -8.84
CA GLY A 342 -7.84 10.18 -8.41
C GLY A 342 -7.94 8.85 -7.65
N PHE A 343 -6.81 8.28 -7.23
CA PHE A 343 -6.79 7.01 -6.50
C PHE A 343 -7.37 7.12 -5.08
N GLU A 344 -7.05 8.18 -4.33
CA GLU A 344 -7.56 8.41 -2.98
C GLU A 344 -9.06 8.59 -2.95
N ASP A 345 -9.61 9.34 -3.91
CA ASP A 345 -11.05 9.54 -4.02
C ASP A 345 -11.78 8.23 -4.31
N LEU A 346 -11.21 7.38 -5.17
CA LEU A 346 -11.74 6.04 -5.46
C LEU A 346 -11.59 5.09 -4.28
N LEU A 347 -10.43 5.04 -3.63
CA LEU A 347 -10.17 4.19 -2.46
C LEU A 347 -11.09 4.58 -1.30
N ARG A 348 -11.28 5.88 -1.06
CA ARG A 348 -12.20 6.39 -0.04
C ARG A 348 -13.64 5.98 -0.34
N ALA A 349 -14.07 6.09 -1.60
CA ALA A 349 -15.41 5.68 -2.00
C ALA A 349 -15.63 4.14 -1.89
N GLU A 350 -14.63 3.32 -2.23
CA GLU A 350 -14.69 1.86 -2.04
C GLU A 350 -14.66 1.48 -0.54
N CYS A 351 -13.89 2.18 0.29
CA CYS A 351 -13.90 2.03 1.76
C CYS A 351 -15.31 2.23 2.32
N TYR A 352 -15.99 3.32 1.93
CA TYR A 352 -17.36 3.56 2.36
C TYR A 352 -18.34 2.52 1.83
N ALA A 353 -18.19 2.07 0.58
CA ALA A 353 -19.03 1.03 0.00
C ALA A 353 -18.89 -0.33 0.71
N MET A 354 -17.70 -0.63 1.25
CA MET A 354 -17.42 -1.86 2.00
C MET A 354 -17.51 -1.70 3.53
N ASN A 355 -17.83 -0.49 4.02
CA ASN A 355 -17.85 -0.15 5.44
C ASN A 355 -16.51 -0.42 6.16
N ILE A 356 -15.41 0.06 5.55
CA ILE A 356 -14.03 -0.08 6.03
C ILE A 356 -13.49 1.31 6.38
N ASP A 357 -12.74 1.41 7.48
CA ASP A 357 -12.09 2.66 7.87
C ASP A 357 -10.90 2.97 6.93
N ARG A 358 -10.89 4.15 6.29
CA ARG A 358 -9.81 4.61 5.41
C ARG A 358 -8.45 4.66 6.12
N ARG A 359 -8.42 4.87 7.44
CA ARG A 359 -7.18 4.95 8.23
C ARG A 359 -6.34 3.67 8.19
N ILE A 360 -6.95 2.53 7.88
CA ILE A 360 -6.26 1.24 7.74
C ILE A 360 -5.18 1.29 6.63
N TYR A 361 -5.36 2.13 5.62
CA TYR A 361 -4.43 2.29 4.50
C TYR A 361 -3.55 3.55 4.64
N SER A 362 -3.24 3.98 5.86
CA SER A 362 -2.30 5.09 6.15
C SER A 362 -0.87 4.79 5.69
N ASN A 363 -0.57 3.52 5.51
CA ASN A 363 0.71 2.92 5.17
C ASN A 363 0.94 2.75 3.64
N LEU A 364 0.00 3.20 2.81
CA LEU A 364 0.19 3.24 1.36
C LEU A 364 1.17 4.38 1.03
N LYS A 365 2.21 4.05 0.28
CA LYS A 365 3.17 5.05 -0.23
C LYS A 365 2.96 5.21 -1.73
N ILE A 366 2.61 6.42 -2.14
CA ILE A 366 2.43 6.79 -3.54
C ILE A 366 3.55 7.76 -3.92
N GLU A 367 4.40 7.34 -4.84
CA GLU A 367 5.52 8.13 -5.36
C GLU A 367 5.37 8.21 -6.88
N GLY A 368 4.76 9.30 -7.36
CA GLY A 368 4.44 9.46 -8.78
C GLY A 368 3.46 8.38 -9.28
N PHE A 369 3.93 7.52 -10.19
CA PHE A 369 3.16 6.41 -10.76
C PHE A 369 3.40 5.07 -10.07
N SER A 370 4.02 5.08 -8.89
CA SER A 370 4.39 3.89 -8.13
C SER A 370 3.61 3.81 -6.83
N LEU A 371 3.03 2.64 -6.56
CA LEU A 371 2.33 2.34 -5.32
C LEU A 371 3.04 1.21 -4.57
N HIS A 372 3.42 1.49 -3.33
CA HIS A 372 3.89 0.48 -2.39
C HIS A 372 2.87 0.26 -1.27
N VAL A 373 2.45 -0.99 -1.10
CA VAL A 373 1.48 -1.42 -0.09
C VAL A 373 2.23 -1.93 1.15
N GLY A 374 2.15 -1.20 2.26
CA GLY A 374 2.72 -1.63 3.55
C GLY A 374 1.80 -2.57 4.35
N LYS A 375 2.29 -3.10 5.48
CA LYS A 375 1.46 -3.80 6.50
C LYS A 375 0.68 -2.81 7.37
N THR A 376 -0.52 -3.16 7.80
CA THR A 376 -1.41 -2.24 8.55
C THR A 376 -0.92 -2.04 9.98
N GLY A 377 -0.89 -0.80 10.47
CA GLY A 377 -0.43 -0.44 11.83
C GLY A 377 0.56 0.73 11.82
N ASP A 378 0.59 1.51 12.91
CA ASP A 378 1.38 2.75 13.00
C ASP A 378 2.81 2.52 13.54
N THR A 379 3.05 1.40 14.24
CA THR A 379 4.34 1.05 14.85
C THR A 379 4.80 -0.35 14.45
N ALA A 380 6.11 -0.63 14.55
CA ALA A 380 6.67 -1.95 14.19
C ALA A 380 5.96 -3.12 14.92
N ASP A 381 5.59 -2.92 16.19
CA ASP A 381 4.95 -3.93 17.04
C ASP A 381 3.45 -4.14 16.75
N THR A 382 2.80 -3.23 16.00
CA THR A 382 1.36 -3.30 15.68
C THR A 382 1.07 -3.71 14.23
N LYS A 383 2.11 -4.00 13.45
CA LYS A 383 1.99 -4.39 12.04
C LYS A 383 1.27 -5.73 11.90
N ARG A 384 0.08 -5.72 11.29
CA ARG A 384 -0.67 -6.92 10.92
C ARG A 384 -0.96 -6.96 9.42
N ASP A 385 -1.21 -8.16 8.91
CA ASP A 385 -1.71 -8.36 7.55
C ASP A 385 -3.17 -7.89 7.43
N TYR A 386 -3.56 -7.57 6.19
CA TYR A 386 -4.91 -7.15 5.85
C TYR A 386 -5.92 -8.28 6.07
N SER A 387 -7.16 -7.91 6.39
CA SER A 387 -8.29 -8.83 6.38
C SER A 387 -8.81 -9.06 4.94
N VAL A 388 -9.66 -10.06 4.76
CA VAL A 388 -10.26 -10.39 3.45
C VAL A 388 -11.02 -9.20 2.86
N ASP A 389 -11.76 -8.45 3.68
CA ASP A 389 -12.53 -7.30 3.18
C ASP A 389 -11.64 -6.09 2.91
N GLU A 390 -10.62 -5.86 3.75
CA GLU A 390 -9.63 -4.80 3.55
C GLU A 390 -8.85 -5.01 2.24
N MET A 391 -8.31 -6.21 2.02
CA MET A 391 -7.59 -6.49 0.78
C MET A 391 -8.51 -6.45 -0.46
N LYS A 392 -9.76 -6.92 -0.36
CA LYS A 392 -10.75 -6.80 -1.45
C LYS A 392 -11.01 -5.34 -1.81
N CYS A 393 -11.10 -4.46 -0.82
CA CYS A 393 -11.32 -3.03 -1.04
C CYS A 393 -10.16 -2.40 -1.79
N LEU A 394 -8.92 -2.67 -1.36
CA LEU A 394 -7.72 -2.18 -2.02
C LEU A 394 -7.58 -2.69 -3.46
N LEU A 395 -7.73 -4.00 -3.68
CA LEU A 395 -7.62 -4.61 -5.02
C LEU A 395 -8.67 -4.06 -6.00
N ARG A 396 -9.88 -3.74 -5.51
CA ARG A 396 -10.90 -3.09 -6.35
C ARG A 396 -10.50 -1.66 -6.72
N ALA A 397 -10.01 -0.88 -5.77
CA ALA A 397 -9.54 0.47 -6.07
C ALA A 397 -8.41 0.44 -7.11
N LEU A 398 -7.47 -0.50 -6.99
CA LEU A 398 -6.36 -0.65 -7.94
C LEU A 398 -6.79 -1.17 -9.31
N ARG A 399 -7.79 -2.05 -9.36
CA ARG A 399 -8.35 -2.52 -10.63
C ARG A 399 -8.91 -1.40 -11.49
N PHE A 400 -9.51 -0.38 -10.87
CA PHE A 400 -10.17 0.72 -11.59
C PHE A 400 -9.27 1.95 -11.77
N ASN A 401 -8.09 1.98 -11.17
CA ASN A 401 -7.10 3.02 -11.38
C ASN A 401 -6.06 2.50 -12.39
N THR A 402 -6.03 3.06 -13.61
CA THR A 402 -5.09 2.63 -14.66
C THR A 402 -3.82 3.49 -14.74
N THR A 403 -3.56 4.30 -13.72
CA THR A 403 -2.45 5.28 -13.76
C THR A 403 -1.16 4.72 -13.21
N PHE A 404 -1.22 3.76 -12.27
CA PHE A 404 -0.03 3.16 -11.71
C PHE A 404 0.72 2.34 -12.76
N LYS A 405 2.02 2.64 -12.87
CA LYS A 405 2.99 1.84 -13.64
C LYS A 405 3.65 0.80 -12.75
N GLU A 406 3.67 1.02 -11.44
CA GLU A 406 4.30 0.10 -10.49
C GLU A 406 3.36 -0.18 -9.33
N ILE A 407 3.16 -1.47 -9.04
CA ILE A 407 2.37 -1.93 -7.91
C ILE A 407 3.20 -2.96 -7.15
N SER A 408 3.50 -2.66 -5.89
CA SER A 408 4.25 -3.54 -4.99
C SER A 408 3.41 -3.94 -3.78
N PHE A 409 3.34 -5.26 -3.56
CA PHE A 409 2.81 -5.90 -2.35
C PHE A 409 3.93 -6.57 -1.53
N HIS A 410 5.14 -6.03 -1.60
CA HIS A 410 6.33 -6.59 -0.98
C HIS A 410 6.11 -6.98 0.50
N ASN A 411 6.33 -8.26 0.83
CA ASN A 411 6.13 -8.84 2.17
C ASN A 411 4.69 -8.76 2.73
N ILE A 412 3.66 -8.68 1.87
CA ILE A 412 2.25 -8.78 2.29
C ILE A 412 1.74 -10.21 2.10
N SER A 413 1.49 -10.92 3.20
CA SER A 413 1.05 -12.32 3.11
C SER A 413 -0.42 -12.46 2.73
N PHE A 414 -0.71 -13.25 1.70
CA PHE A 414 -2.07 -13.59 1.26
C PHE A 414 -2.55 -14.96 1.75
N ALA A 415 -1.72 -15.73 2.48
CA ALA A 415 -2.01 -17.11 2.89
C ALA A 415 -3.31 -17.26 3.70
N ASN A 416 -3.60 -16.30 4.58
CA ASN A 416 -4.80 -16.32 5.43
C ASN A 416 -6.05 -15.79 4.72
N LEU A 417 -5.89 -15.18 3.54
CA LEU A 417 -6.99 -14.58 2.79
C LEU A 417 -7.74 -15.60 1.95
N GLN A 418 -7.09 -16.67 1.51
CA GLN A 418 -7.69 -17.70 0.65
C GLN A 418 -8.54 -18.72 1.42
N LYS A 419 -8.26 -18.91 2.72
CA LYS A 419 -8.90 -19.95 3.53
C LYS A 419 -10.35 -19.57 3.88
N PRO A 420 -11.32 -20.50 3.75
CA PRO A 420 -12.66 -20.28 4.26
C PRO A 420 -12.64 -20.18 5.79
N LYS A 421 -13.40 -19.22 6.35
CA LYS A 421 -13.58 -19.07 7.80
C LYS A 421 -15.02 -19.38 8.18
N THR A 422 -15.20 -20.30 9.12
CA THR A 422 -16.50 -20.53 9.76
C THR A 422 -16.73 -19.48 10.85
N LEU A 423 -17.81 -18.72 10.73
CA LEU A 423 -18.21 -17.70 11.70
C LEU A 423 -18.90 -18.35 12.91
N ARG A 424 -19.03 -17.59 14.01
CA ARG A 424 -19.66 -18.07 15.27
C ARG A 424 -21.13 -18.48 15.10
N ASP A 425 -21.79 -18.01 14.05
CA ASP A 425 -23.17 -18.32 13.68
C ASP A 425 -23.30 -19.59 12.83
N GLY A 426 -22.20 -20.32 12.59
CA GLY A 426 -22.17 -21.53 11.77
C GLY A 426 -22.09 -21.26 10.26
N THR A 427 -22.07 -20.01 9.81
CA THR A 427 -21.96 -19.68 8.38
C THR A 427 -20.50 -19.72 7.91
N THR A 428 -20.25 -20.27 6.71
CA THR A 428 -18.91 -20.34 6.12
C THR A 428 -18.68 -19.14 5.20
N ARG A 429 -17.69 -18.31 5.54
CA ARG A 429 -17.24 -17.19 4.70
C ARG A 429 -16.07 -17.67 3.84
N TYR A 430 -16.32 -17.81 2.53
CA TYR A 430 -15.27 -18.17 1.58
C TYR A 430 -14.18 -17.09 1.51
N GLY A 431 -12.93 -17.55 1.39
CA GLY A 431 -11.76 -16.68 1.21
C GLY A 431 -11.78 -15.92 -0.11
N LEU A 432 -10.75 -15.10 -0.29
CA LEU A 432 -10.51 -14.33 -1.50
C LEU A 432 -10.05 -15.26 -2.63
N ARG A 433 -10.73 -15.16 -3.78
CA ARG A 433 -10.32 -15.81 -5.03
C ARG A 433 -9.22 -14.99 -5.69
N LEU A 434 -8.00 -15.11 -5.14
CA LEU A 434 -6.84 -14.34 -5.59
C LEU A 434 -6.54 -14.53 -7.08
N ASP A 435 -6.72 -15.76 -7.58
CA ASP A 435 -6.65 -16.10 -8.99
C ASP A 435 -7.46 -15.15 -9.87
N LYS A 436 -8.70 -14.85 -9.48
CA LYS A 436 -9.57 -13.92 -10.21
C LYS A 436 -9.16 -12.46 -9.99
N GLU A 437 -8.88 -12.08 -8.76
CA GLU A 437 -8.59 -10.68 -8.42
C GLU A 437 -7.29 -10.19 -9.10
N PHE A 438 -6.22 -10.98 -9.09
CA PHE A 438 -4.97 -10.63 -9.77
C PHE A 438 -5.12 -10.65 -11.29
N TYR A 439 -5.90 -11.57 -11.84
CA TYR A 439 -6.19 -11.56 -13.28
C TYR A 439 -6.89 -10.26 -13.68
N GLU A 440 -7.91 -9.86 -12.93
CA GLU A 440 -8.65 -8.63 -13.20
C GLU A 440 -7.82 -7.37 -12.93
N LEU A 441 -6.93 -7.39 -11.95
CA LEU A 441 -5.98 -6.31 -11.64
C LEU A 441 -5.03 -6.06 -12.82
N VAL A 442 -4.34 -7.10 -13.29
CA VAL A 442 -3.36 -6.98 -14.39
C VAL A 442 -4.06 -6.61 -15.69
N MET A 443 -5.19 -7.25 -16.02
CA MET A 443 -5.97 -6.91 -17.22
C MET A 443 -6.59 -5.50 -17.16
N GLY A 444 -6.87 -4.98 -15.96
CA GLY A 444 -7.37 -3.63 -15.76
C GLY A 444 -6.31 -2.55 -15.97
N ASN A 445 -5.02 -2.92 -15.93
CA ASN A 445 -3.90 -1.99 -15.85
C ASN A 445 -2.92 -2.15 -17.04
N PRO A 446 -3.27 -1.70 -18.26
CA PRO A 446 -2.40 -1.85 -19.43
C PRO A 446 -1.11 -1.01 -19.35
N GLN A 447 -1.06 -0.01 -18.48
CA GLN A 447 0.14 0.82 -18.27
C GLN A 447 1.10 0.23 -17.22
N LEU A 448 0.74 -0.88 -16.57
CA LEU A 448 1.60 -1.53 -15.58
C LEU A 448 2.92 -1.99 -16.24
N ARG A 449 4.02 -1.73 -15.54
CA ARG A 449 5.41 -2.05 -15.90
C ARG A 449 6.07 -2.91 -14.83
N VAL A 450 5.81 -2.62 -13.55
CA VAL A 450 6.40 -3.32 -12.41
C VAL A 450 5.29 -3.97 -11.59
N LEU A 451 5.40 -5.28 -11.41
CA LEU A 451 4.57 -6.05 -10.50
C LEU A 451 5.47 -6.77 -9.49
N ASP A 452 5.48 -6.27 -8.25
CA ASP A 452 6.26 -6.83 -7.16
C ASP A 452 5.34 -7.56 -6.18
N LEU A 453 5.50 -8.88 -6.13
CA LEU A 453 4.77 -9.82 -5.28
C LEU A 453 5.76 -10.63 -4.42
N HIS A 454 6.87 -10.01 -4.02
CA HIS A 454 7.89 -10.63 -3.19
C HIS A 454 7.29 -11.09 -1.85
N ASN A 455 7.53 -12.37 -1.53
CA ASN A 455 7.15 -13.04 -0.29
C ASN A 455 5.68 -12.82 0.09
N CYS A 456 4.79 -12.99 -0.88
CA CYS A 456 3.35 -12.80 -0.74
C CYS A 456 2.60 -14.07 -0.34
N ASN A 457 3.27 -15.22 -0.24
CA ASN A 457 2.67 -16.54 0.00
C ASN A 457 1.50 -16.87 -0.95
N LEU A 458 1.64 -16.54 -2.23
CA LEU A 458 0.66 -16.90 -3.26
C LEU A 458 0.71 -18.40 -3.55
N ASP A 459 -0.45 -18.99 -3.86
CA ASP A 459 -0.57 -20.38 -4.29
C ASP A 459 -0.36 -20.52 -5.80
N THR A 460 -0.16 -21.77 -6.24
CA THR A 460 0.18 -22.08 -7.62
C THR A 460 -0.89 -21.62 -8.62
N ASN A 461 -2.18 -21.77 -8.25
CA ASN A 461 -3.29 -21.33 -9.08
C ASN A 461 -3.25 -19.81 -9.33
N THR A 462 -2.92 -19.02 -8.29
CA THR A 462 -2.82 -17.57 -8.43
C THR A 462 -1.67 -17.19 -9.34
N ILE A 463 -0.52 -17.86 -9.23
CA ILE A 463 0.64 -17.62 -10.11
C ILE A 463 0.32 -17.99 -11.56
N GLY A 464 -0.34 -19.13 -11.79
CA GLY A 464 -0.82 -19.51 -13.13
C GLY A 464 -1.81 -18.51 -13.72
N SER A 465 -2.69 -17.96 -12.87
CA SER A 465 -3.63 -16.91 -13.28
C SER A 465 -2.94 -15.58 -13.61
N ILE A 466 -1.93 -15.18 -12.83
CA ILE A 466 -1.06 -14.02 -13.14
C ILE A 466 -0.37 -14.24 -14.50
N GLY A 467 0.19 -15.44 -14.72
CA GLY A 467 0.77 -15.83 -16.00
C GLY A 467 -0.18 -15.66 -17.19
N ARG A 468 -1.43 -16.10 -17.01
CA ARG A 468 -2.51 -15.93 -18.01
C ARG A 468 -2.84 -14.45 -18.23
N ALA A 469 -2.95 -13.67 -17.17
CA ALA A 469 -3.28 -12.25 -17.23
C ALA A 469 -2.18 -11.43 -17.93
N ILE A 470 -0.91 -11.75 -17.68
CA ILE A 470 0.23 -11.12 -18.33
C ILE A 470 0.26 -11.46 -19.82
N ARG A 471 -0.01 -12.73 -20.17
CA ARG A 471 -0.12 -13.18 -21.56
C ARG A 471 -1.22 -12.44 -22.32
N ASP A 472 -2.42 -12.42 -21.75
CA ASP A 472 -3.60 -11.85 -22.40
C ASP A 472 -3.54 -10.31 -22.39
N GLY A 473 -2.98 -9.73 -21.33
CA GLY A 473 -2.77 -8.28 -21.15
C GLY A 473 -1.84 -7.66 -22.19
N PHE A 474 -0.92 -8.44 -22.77
CA PHE A 474 -0.05 -7.97 -23.86
C PHE A 474 -0.85 -7.41 -25.05
N SER A 475 -1.97 -8.06 -25.38
CA SER A 475 -2.88 -7.64 -26.46
C SER A 475 -3.57 -6.30 -26.20
N VAL A 476 -3.69 -5.92 -24.93
CA VAL A 476 -4.36 -4.69 -24.46
C VAL A 476 -3.35 -3.57 -24.18
N GLY A 477 -2.06 -3.79 -24.43
CA GLY A 477 -1.00 -2.78 -24.30
C GLY A 477 -0.07 -2.94 -23.09
N LEU A 478 -0.24 -4.00 -22.28
CA LEU A 478 0.69 -4.31 -21.18
C LEU A 478 2.10 -4.56 -21.71
N ARG A 479 3.12 -3.99 -21.05
CA ARG A 479 4.54 -4.18 -21.38
C ARG A 479 5.32 -4.27 -20.07
N LEU A 480 5.39 -5.45 -19.46
CA LEU A 480 6.06 -5.59 -18.17
C LEU A 480 7.57 -5.47 -18.31
N GLU A 481 8.17 -4.75 -17.37
CA GLU A 481 9.60 -4.48 -17.22
C GLU A 481 10.15 -5.21 -15.98
N LEU A 482 9.37 -5.37 -14.91
CA LEU A 482 9.76 -6.12 -13.72
C LEU A 482 8.63 -7.03 -13.25
N LEU A 483 8.99 -8.29 -12.97
CA LEU A 483 8.14 -9.25 -12.29
C LEU A 483 8.91 -9.91 -11.15
N ASP A 484 8.52 -9.62 -9.90
CA ASP A 484 9.05 -10.30 -8.71
C ASP A 484 7.97 -11.21 -8.12
N LEU A 485 8.25 -12.51 -8.11
CA LEU A 485 7.43 -13.56 -7.53
C LEU A 485 8.15 -14.31 -6.41
N PHE A 486 9.28 -13.81 -5.91
CA PHE A 486 10.11 -14.53 -4.95
C PHE A 486 9.34 -15.00 -3.71
N GLY A 487 9.63 -16.19 -3.20
CA GLY A 487 9.05 -16.69 -1.94
C GLY A 487 7.56 -17.07 -2.01
N ASN A 488 7.01 -17.24 -3.21
CA ASN A 488 5.64 -17.76 -3.40
C ASN A 488 5.64 -19.29 -3.63
N ASN A 489 4.48 -19.91 -3.90
CA ASN A 489 4.41 -21.35 -4.16
C ASN A 489 3.88 -21.62 -5.57
N ALA A 490 4.76 -22.05 -6.47
CA ALA A 490 4.52 -22.41 -7.87
C ALA A 490 4.94 -23.86 -8.15
N SER A 491 4.43 -24.79 -7.34
CA SER A 491 4.74 -26.22 -7.46
C SER A 491 4.01 -26.95 -8.60
N ASP A 492 2.89 -26.44 -9.11
CA ASP A 492 2.17 -27.08 -10.23
C ASP A 492 2.82 -26.73 -11.57
N GLY A 493 3.34 -27.75 -12.26
CA GLY A 493 3.95 -27.60 -13.58
C GLY A 493 3.02 -26.93 -14.61
N ALA A 494 1.70 -27.18 -14.61
CA ALA A 494 0.79 -26.60 -15.59
C ALA A 494 0.60 -25.08 -15.41
N ASP A 495 0.58 -24.61 -14.16
CA ASP A 495 0.47 -23.19 -13.84
C ASP A 495 1.78 -22.45 -14.17
N VAL A 496 2.92 -23.05 -13.85
CA VAL A 496 4.23 -22.51 -14.24
C VAL A 496 4.38 -22.46 -15.76
N MET A 497 3.87 -23.45 -16.49
CA MET A 497 3.83 -23.41 -17.96
C MET A 497 2.96 -22.26 -18.48
N THR A 498 1.89 -21.92 -17.77
CA THR A 498 1.06 -20.77 -18.11
C THR A 498 1.78 -19.46 -17.85
N LEU A 499 2.55 -19.37 -16.76
CA LEU A 499 3.46 -18.26 -16.48
C LEU A 499 4.52 -18.11 -17.56
N ALA A 500 5.22 -19.19 -17.92
CA ALA A 500 6.23 -19.19 -18.98
C ALA A 500 5.66 -18.67 -20.32
N LYS A 501 4.45 -19.13 -20.71
CA LYS A 501 3.75 -18.62 -21.91
C LYS A 501 3.44 -17.13 -21.84
N GLY A 502 3.20 -16.58 -20.65
CA GLY A 502 3.06 -15.14 -20.43
C GLY A 502 4.39 -14.42 -20.60
N ILE A 503 5.46 -14.94 -19.97
CA ILE A 503 6.82 -14.39 -20.05
C ILE A 503 7.31 -14.32 -21.49
N VAL A 504 7.03 -15.33 -22.34
CA VAL A 504 7.36 -15.30 -23.77
C VAL A 504 6.94 -13.97 -24.39
N LYS A 505 5.72 -13.48 -24.13
CA LYS A 505 5.20 -12.24 -24.74
C LYS A 505 5.94 -10.97 -24.28
N HIS A 506 6.52 -10.98 -23.08
CA HIS A 506 7.21 -9.82 -22.49
C HIS A 506 8.74 -10.01 -22.44
N ALA A 507 9.28 -11.05 -23.06
CA ALA A 507 10.72 -11.32 -23.09
C ALA A 507 11.53 -10.12 -23.62
N GLY A 508 10.97 -9.36 -24.57
CA GLY A 508 11.60 -8.15 -25.11
C GLY A 508 11.41 -6.86 -24.33
N THR A 509 10.66 -6.88 -23.22
CA THR A 509 10.46 -5.70 -22.36
C THR A 509 10.89 -5.92 -20.92
N LEU A 510 10.98 -7.17 -20.46
CA LEU A 510 11.42 -7.51 -19.11
C LEU A 510 12.90 -7.18 -18.91
N HIS A 511 13.19 -6.39 -17.89
CA HIS A 511 14.53 -6.08 -17.38
C HIS A 511 14.85 -6.94 -16.14
N THR A 512 13.85 -7.22 -15.30
CA THR A 512 14.03 -8.02 -14.08
C THR A 512 12.98 -9.12 -13.98
N LEU A 513 13.45 -10.34 -13.76
CA LEU A 513 12.60 -11.49 -13.43
C LEU A 513 13.15 -12.20 -12.18
N ASN A 514 12.36 -12.21 -11.11
CA ASN A 514 12.70 -12.91 -9.88
C ASN A 514 11.64 -13.99 -9.59
N VAL A 515 12.05 -15.25 -9.70
CA VAL A 515 11.23 -16.43 -9.40
C VAL A 515 11.94 -17.35 -8.39
N GLY A 516 12.75 -16.76 -7.52
CA GLY A 516 13.47 -17.47 -6.45
C GLY A 516 12.55 -17.95 -5.32
N ASN A 517 12.94 -19.01 -4.61
CA ASN A 517 12.21 -19.63 -3.51
C ASN A 517 10.72 -19.87 -3.82
N CYS A 518 10.42 -20.20 -5.08
CA CYS A 518 9.05 -20.39 -5.56
C CYS A 518 8.59 -21.84 -5.53
N GLN A 519 9.42 -22.79 -5.09
CA GLN A 519 9.16 -24.23 -5.17
C GLN A 519 8.88 -24.70 -6.61
N ILE A 520 9.46 -24.03 -7.61
CA ILE A 520 9.25 -24.37 -9.02
C ILE A 520 10.03 -25.65 -9.34
N THR A 521 9.40 -26.55 -10.08
CA THR A 521 10.01 -27.80 -10.56
C THR A 521 11.06 -27.55 -11.65
N GLY A 522 11.92 -28.54 -11.92
CA GLY A 522 12.96 -28.44 -12.95
C GLY A 522 12.40 -28.09 -14.33
N ASP A 523 11.33 -28.79 -14.73
CA ASP A 523 10.64 -28.53 -16.00
C ASP A 523 10.08 -27.11 -16.07
N GLY A 524 9.53 -26.60 -14.96
CA GLY A 524 9.03 -25.23 -14.86
C GLY A 524 10.12 -24.17 -15.09
N ILE A 525 11.24 -24.28 -14.37
CA ILE A 525 12.39 -23.37 -14.54
C ILE A 525 12.95 -23.45 -15.98
N ASN A 526 13.11 -24.67 -16.51
CA ASN A 526 13.58 -24.89 -17.88
C ASN A 526 12.67 -24.20 -18.91
N GLN A 527 11.36 -24.21 -18.68
CA GLN A 527 10.39 -23.59 -19.58
C GLN A 527 10.35 -22.07 -19.45
N ILE A 528 10.59 -21.53 -18.26
CA ILE A 528 10.79 -20.08 -18.05
C ILE A 528 12.05 -19.61 -18.80
N MET A 529 13.17 -20.33 -18.70
CA MET A 529 14.39 -19.99 -19.46
C MET A 529 14.16 -20.12 -20.97
N HIS A 530 13.52 -21.21 -21.41
CA HIS A 530 13.16 -21.41 -22.81
C HIS A 530 12.21 -20.33 -23.35
N ALA A 531 11.42 -19.67 -22.49
CA ALA A 531 10.54 -18.59 -22.91
C ALA A 531 11.29 -17.40 -23.54
N PHE A 532 12.51 -17.14 -23.09
CA PHE A 532 13.39 -16.13 -23.70
C PHE A 532 14.08 -16.67 -24.96
N VAL A 533 14.40 -17.96 -25.02
CA VAL A 533 14.99 -18.56 -26.25
C VAL A 533 14.00 -18.61 -27.41
N ALA A 534 12.71 -18.82 -27.13
CA ALA A 534 11.68 -19.03 -28.14
C ALA A 534 11.37 -17.81 -29.02
N ASN A 535 11.71 -16.59 -28.59
CA ASN A 535 11.44 -15.35 -29.33
C ASN A 535 12.71 -14.84 -30.02
N VAL A 536 13.06 -15.48 -31.14
CA VAL A 536 14.26 -15.16 -31.93
C VAL A 536 14.21 -13.74 -32.55
N ASP A 537 13.01 -13.18 -32.74
CA ASP A 537 12.81 -11.84 -33.35
C ASP A 537 13.25 -10.67 -32.46
N VAL A 538 13.54 -10.89 -31.17
CA VAL A 538 14.06 -9.85 -30.27
C VAL A 538 15.56 -10.02 -30.11
N ALA A 539 16.33 -9.42 -31.03
CA ALA A 539 17.77 -9.57 -31.20
C ALA A 539 18.66 -9.23 -29.98
N SER A 540 18.09 -8.74 -28.87
CA SER A 540 18.76 -8.66 -27.58
C SER A 540 17.69 -8.55 -26.50
N HIS A 541 17.50 -9.59 -25.69
CA HIS A 541 16.62 -9.50 -24.53
C HIS A 541 17.06 -8.33 -23.64
N THR A 542 16.11 -7.55 -23.14
CA THR A 542 16.33 -6.43 -22.23
C THR A 542 16.66 -6.87 -20.81
N LEU A 543 16.69 -8.18 -20.57
CA LEU A 543 16.84 -8.75 -19.24
C LEU A 543 18.22 -8.44 -18.66
N GLU A 544 18.22 -7.70 -17.56
CA GLU A 544 19.40 -7.30 -16.79
C GLU A 544 19.56 -8.18 -15.55
N MET A 545 18.46 -8.66 -14.95
CA MET A 545 18.49 -9.52 -13.77
C MET A 545 17.58 -10.73 -13.91
N LEU A 546 18.16 -11.91 -13.68
CA LEU A 546 17.42 -13.16 -13.49
C LEU A 546 17.80 -13.77 -12.13
N SER A 547 16.78 -14.04 -11.31
CA SER A 547 16.92 -14.86 -10.11
C SER A 547 16.00 -16.07 -10.16
N ILE A 548 16.60 -17.26 -10.03
CA ILE A 548 15.90 -18.53 -9.89
C ILE A 548 16.29 -19.26 -8.60
N GLU A 549 16.81 -18.53 -7.61
CA GLU A 549 17.41 -19.11 -6.41
C GLU A 549 16.46 -20.00 -5.59
N GLY A 550 16.99 -20.91 -4.77
CA GLY A 550 16.25 -21.64 -3.71
C GLY A 550 15.09 -22.56 -4.15
N ASN A 551 14.87 -22.74 -5.45
CA ASN A 551 14.03 -23.79 -6.04
C ASN A 551 14.72 -25.17 -5.94
N SER A 552 14.75 -25.73 -4.72
CA SER A 552 15.45 -26.97 -4.36
C SER A 552 14.92 -28.27 -5.00
N GLU A 553 13.79 -28.24 -5.70
CA GLU A 553 13.31 -29.41 -6.47
C GLU A 553 13.66 -29.29 -7.96
N SER A 554 14.30 -28.19 -8.38
CA SER A 554 14.55 -27.91 -9.78
C SER A 554 15.87 -28.54 -10.27
N LYS A 555 15.75 -29.42 -11.26
CA LYS A 555 16.88 -29.89 -12.08
C LYS A 555 17.00 -28.99 -13.30
N VAL A 556 17.89 -28.01 -13.20
CA VAL A 556 18.19 -27.09 -14.30
C VAL A 556 18.91 -27.86 -15.41
N ASN A 557 18.40 -27.77 -16.63
CA ASN A 557 19.03 -28.37 -17.80
C ASN A 557 20.16 -27.46 -18.31
N SER A 558 21.40 -27.95 -18.28
CA SER A 558 22.59 -27.18 -18.69
C SER A 558 22.53 -26.70 -20.15
N PHE A 559 21.91 -27.47 -21.05
CA PHE A 559 21.74 -27.08 -22.45
C PHE A 559 20.77 -25.90 -22.60
N ILE A 560 19.67 -25.91 -21.84
CA ILE A 560 18.69 -24.83 -21.89
C ILE A 560 19.26 -23.56 -21.25
N LEU A 561 19.98 -23.69 -20.14
CA LEU A 561 20.69 -22.58 -19.52
C LEU A 561 21.72 -21.97 -20.48
N ASP A 562 22.51 -22.81 -21.16
CA ASP A 562 23.47 -22.37 -22.19
C ASP A 562 22.78 -21.60 -23.32
N MET A 563 21.69 -22.15 -23.87
CA MET A 563 20.91 -21.46 -24.89
C MET A 563 20.35 -20.13 -24.39
N PHE A 564 19.80 -20.10 -23.18
CA PHE A 564 19.25 -18.89 -22.57
C PHE A 564 20.31 -17.79 -22.42
N LEU A 565 21.48 -18.14 -21.88
CA LEU A 565 22.58 -17.21 -21.67
C LEU A 565 23.07 -16.62 -23.01
N LYS A 566 23.26 -17.46 -24.03
CA LYS A 566 23.60 -17.00 -25.40
C LYS A 566 22.62 -15.97 -25.99
N HIS A 567 21.36 -15.94 -25.55
CA HIS A 567 20.34 -14.99 -26.03
C HIS A 567 20.15 -13.77 -25.11
N SER A 568 20.73 -13.73 -23.90
CA SER A 568 20.53 -12.69 -22.88
C SER A 568 21.73 -11.75 -22.74
N MET A 569 22.11 -11.12 -23.85
CA MET A 569 23.34 -10.31 -23.97
C MET A 569 23.43 -9.07 -23.06
N LYS A 570 22.33 -8.64 -22.43
CA LYS A 570 22.30 -7.51 -21.49
C LYS A 570 22.31 -7.92 -20.03
N LEU A 571 22.40 -9.21 -19.73
CA LEU A 571 22.35 -9.73 -18.38
C LEU A 571 23.51 -9.18 -17.55
N GLN A 572 23.18 -8.55 -16.43
CA GLN A 572 24.12 -7.99 -15.45
C GLN A 572 24.19 -8.84 -14.20
N ARG A 573 23.05 -9.38 -13.75
CA ARG A 573 22.95 -10.14 -12.51
C ARG A 573 22.29 -11.50 -12.76
N LEU A 574 23.04 -12.57 -12.50
CA LEU A 574 22.57 -13.95 -12.60
C LEU A 574 22.64 -14.63 -11.23
N ILE A 575 21.48 -15.00 -10.68
CA ILE A 575 21.37 -15.60 -9.35
C ILE A 575 20.82 -17.02 -9.47
N LEU A 576 21.70 -18.00 -9.24
CA LEU A 576 21.44 -19.44 -9.32
C LEU A 576 21.57 -20.13 -7.95
N SER A 577 21.56 -19.36 -6.86
CA SER A 577 21.83 -19.85 -5.51
C SER A 577 20.85 -20.95 -5.06
N GLY A 578 21.30 -21.93 -4.28
CA GLY A 578 20.45 -22.96 -3.65
C GLY A 578 19.82 -23.97 -4.63
N MET A 579 20.37 -24.09 -5.85
CA MET A 579 19.96 -25.12 -6.81
C MET A 579 20.66 -26.46 -6.47
N PRO A 580 19.94 -27.58 -6.30
CA PRO A 580 20.54 -28.87 -6.00
C PRO A 580 21.13 -29.47 -7.27
N LEU A 581 22.45 -29.44 -7.37
CA LEU A 581 23.14 -29.87 -8.59
C LEU A 581 24.27 -30.82 -8.24
N TRP A 582 24.00 -32.12 -8.35
CA TRP A 582 25.00 -33.09 -8.78
C TRP A 582 24.67 -33.45 -10.24
N SER A 583 25.03 -32.55 -11.16
CA SER A 583 24.93 -32.79 -12.60
C SER A 583 26.15 -33.60 -13.09
N LYS A 584 25.96 -34.53 -14.01
CA LYS A 584 27.05 -35.27 -14.67
C LYS A 584 27.80 -34.44 -15.73
N SER A 585 27.33 -33.23 -16.02
CA SER A 585 27.86 -32.32 -17.05
C SER A 585 28.08 -30.91 -16.49
N PRO A 586 29.03 -30.14 -17.06
CA PRO A 586 29.22 -28.74 -16.68
C PRO A 586 27.93 -27.93 -16.89
N ILE A 587 27.61 -27.09 -15.91
CA ILE A 587 26.36 -26.30 -15.91
C ILE A 587 26.56 -24.98 -16.64
N LEU A 588 27.75 -24.39 -16.52
CA LEU A 588 28.17 -23.17 -17.18
C LEU A 588 29.41 -23.46 -18.01
N MET A 589 29.44 -22.92 -19.23
CA MET A 589 30.59 -23.01 -20.13
C MET A 589 31.26 -21.63 -20.22
N ALA A 590 32.59 -21.62 -20.34
CA ALA A 590 33.35 -20.38 -20.45
C ALA A 590 32.95 -19.58 -21.69
N GLU A 591 32.72 -20.29 -22.81
CA GLU A 591 32.26 -19.70 -24.06
C GLU A 591 30.93 -18.96 -23.89
N THR A 592 30.00 -19.53 -23.14
CA THR A 592 28.68 -18.93 -22.85
C THR A 592 28.80 -17.66 -22.04
N LEU A 593 29.63 -17.68 -20.99
CA LEU A 593 29.88 -16.51 -20.16
C LEU A 593 30.61 -15.40 -20.94
N ASN A 594 31.48 -15.77 -21.88
CA ASN A 594 32.15 -14.82 -22.78
C ASN A 594 31.19 -14.12 -23.74
N HIS A 595 30.07 -14.77 -24.15
CA HIS A 595 29.10 -14.15 -25.05
C HIS A 595 28.48 -12.88 -24.45
N HIS A 596 28.34 -12.81 -23.12
CA HIS A 596 27.85 -11.61 -22.44
C HIS A 596 28.84 -10.43 -22.45
N GLY A 597 30.06 -10.63 -22.97
CA GLY A 597 31.09 -9.60 -23.00
C GLY A 597 31.34 -9.02 -21.61
N SER A 598 31.24 -7.70 -21.48
CA SER A 598 31.43 -6.97 -20.23
C SER A 598 30.11 -6.54 -19.57
N SER A 599 28.99 -7.25 -19.82
CA SER A 599 27.70 -6.88 -19.22
C SER A 599 27.51 -7.47 -17.83
N LEU A 600 28.03 -8.68 -17.57
CA LEU A 600 27.82 -9.38 -16.31
C LEU A 600 28.65 -8.74 -15.20
N THR A 601 27.98 -8.32 -14.14
CA THR A 601 28.58 -7.68 -12.95
C THR A 601 28.41 -8.53 -11.70
N CYS A 602 27.38 -9.39 -11.63
CA CYS A 602 27.13 -10.25 -10.49
C CYS A 602 26.71 -11.67 -10.90
N LEU A 603 27.41 -12.66 -10.35
CA LEU A 603 27.13 -14.09 -10.53
C LEU A 603 27.06 -14.74 -9.15
N ASP A 604 25.90 -15.32 -8.83
CA ASP A 604 25.68 -16.01 -7.57
C ASP A 604 25.41 -17.49 -7.81
N LEU A 605 26.38 -18.33 -7.42
CA LEU A 605 26.35 -19.79 -7.50
C LEU A 605 26.23 -20.43 -6.11
N SER A 606 25.87 -19.65 -5.09
CA SER A 606 25.95 -20.09 -3.70
C SER A 606 25.08 -21.32 -3.43
N GLY A 607 25.51 -22.27 -2.59
CA GLY A 607 24.78 -23.50 -2.27
C GLY A 607 24.66 -24.50 -3.42
N MET A 608 25.31 -24.27 -4.57
CA MET A 608 25.41 -25.24 -5.66
C MET A 608 26.68 -26.06 -5.48
N ALA A 609 26.59 -27.39 -5.38
CA ALA A 609 27.78 -28.24 -5.40
C ALA A 609 28.46 -28.14 -6.78
N LEU A 610 29.60 -27.45 -6.87
CA LEU A 610 30.26 -27.21 -8.15
C LEU A 610 30.99 -28.48 -8.62
N HIS A 611 30.54 -29.03 -9.75
CA HIS A 611 31.26 -30.12 -10.42
C HIS A 611 32.64 -29.63 -10.93
N PRO A 612 33.70 -30.45 -10.87
CA PRO A 612 35.04 -30.06 -11.32
C PRO A 612 35.06 -29.48 -12.75
N ALA A 613 34.34 -30.11 -13.69
CA ALA A 613 34.23 -29.60 -15.06
C ALA A 613 33.58 -28.20 -15.14
N THR A 614 32.64 -27.85 -14.25
CA THR A 614 32.08 -26.49 -14.20
C THR A 614 33.11 -25.51 -13.65
N LEU A 615 33.86 -25.91 -12.62
CA LEU A 615 34.94 -25.12 -12.06
C LEU A 615 36.01 -24.82 -13.12
N ASP A 616 36.42 -25.82 -13.91
CA ASP A 616 37.38 -25.63 -15.02
C ASP A 616 36.88 -24.57 -16.02
N GLN A 617 35.59 -24.58 -16.35
CA GLN A 617 34.99 -23.58 -17.23
C GLN A 617 34.97 -22.18 -16.59
N ILE A 618 34.71 -22.09 -15.29
CA ILE A 618 34.77 -20.81 -14.56
C ILE A 618 36.21 -20.27 -14.54
N LEU A 619 37.20 -21.13 -14.32
CA LEU A 619 38.62 -20.73 -14.34
C LEU A 619 39.03 -20.21 -15.72
N VAL A 620 38.64 -20.90 -16.80
CA VAL A 620 38.88 -20.44 -18.18
C VAL A 620 38.20 -19.08 -18.42
N TRP A 621 36.98 -18.89 -17.91
CA TRP A 621 36.26 -17.62 -18.04
C TRP A 621 36.94 -16.47 -17.28
N ILE A 622 37.43 -16.69 -16.06
CA ILE A 622 38.12 -15.64 -15.28
C ILE A 622 39.35 -15.11 -16.02
N SER A 623 40.04 -15.95 -16.79
CA SER A 623 41.20 -15.56 -17.61
C SER A 623 40.84 -14.73 -18.86
N THR A 624 39.55 -14.53 -19.15
CA THR A 624 39.09 -13.81 -20.36
C THR A 624 38.83 -12.32 -20.09
N PRO A 625 38.85 -11.44 -21.12
CA PRO A 625 38.55 -10.02 -20.95
C PRO A 625 37.13 -9.73 -20.44
N SER A 626 36.17 -10.63 -20.67
CA SER A 626 34.79 -10.51 -20.19
C SER A 626 34.68 -10.39 -18.67
N PHE A 627 35.63 -10.96 -17.93
CA PHE A 627 35.65 -10.88 -16.47
C PHE A 627 35.96 -9.46 -15.94
N GLN A 628 36.39 -8.51 -16.78
CA GLN A 628 36.75 -7.16 -16.34
C GLN A 628 35.58 -6.33 -15.80
N SER A 629 34.33 -6.62 -16.20
CA SER A 629 33.14 -5.96 -15.67
C SER A 629 32.65 -6.56 -14.35
N MET A 630 33.23 -7.68 -13.92
CA MET A 630 32.72 -8.43 -12.78
C MET A 630 32.94 -7.67 -11.48
N GLU A 631 31.87 -7.43 -10.74
CA GLU A 631 31.92 -6.74 -9.45
C GLU A 631 31.82 -7.74 -8.29
N ILE A 632 30.94 -8.74 -8.39
CA ILE A 632 30.65 -9.68 -7.29
C ILE A 632 30.51 -11.11 -7.82
N LEU A 633 31.42 -12.00 -7.42
CA LEU A 633 31.32 -13.45 -7.65
C LEU A 633 31.04 -14.15 -6.32
N LYS A 634 29.85 -14.75 -6.19
CA LYS A 634 29.47 -15.53 -5.01
C LYS A 634 29.50 -17.02 -5.32
N ILE A 635 30.29 -17.72 -4.52
CA ILE A 635 30.54 -19.16 -4.58
C ILE A 635 30.47 -19.74 -3.15
N GLU A 636 29.56 -19.22 -2.33
CA GLU A 636 29.39 -19.61 -0.93
C GLU A 636 28.78 -21.02 -0.83
N GLY A 637 29.30 -21.92 -0.01
CA GLY A 637 28.71 -23.25 0.21
C GLY A 637 28.68 -24.14 -1.04
N CYS A 638 29.66 -23.96 -1.94
CA CYS A 638 29.78 -24.73 -3.18
C CYS A 638 30.52 -26.06 -3.03
N GLY A 639 31.01 -26.37 -1.82
CA GLY A 639 31.80 -27.56 -1.55
C GLY A 639 33.25 -27.48 -2.04
N LEU A 640 33.76 -26.26 -2.26
CA LEU A 640 35.12 -26.05 -2.76
C LEU A 640 36.16 -26.43 -1.70
N ASP A 641 37.19 -27.18 -2.10
CA ASP A 641 38.36 -27.44 -1.28
C ASP A 641 39.40 -26.29 -1.37
N GLY A 642 40.41 -26.31 -0.50
CA GLY A 642 41.44 -25.28 -0.48
C GLY A 642 42.25 -25.16 -1.78
N SER A 643 42.44 -26.26 -2.52
CA SER A 643 43.22 -26.26 -3.77
C SER A 643 42.45 -25.64 -4.93
N GLN A 644 41.16 -25.96 -5.02
CA GLN A 644 40.21 -25.39 -5.96
C GLN A 644 40.02 -23.89 -5.69
N PHE A 645 39.87 -23.52 -4.41
CA PHE A 645 39.78 -22.13 -4.01
C PHE A 645 41.06 -21.35 -4.35
N GLY A 646 42.24 -21.94 -4.12
CA GLY A 646 43.52 -21.35 -4.53
C GLY A 646 43.63 -21.10 -6.03
N SER A 647 43.15 -22.06 -6.84
CA SER A 647 43.12 -21.93 -8.31
C SER A 647 42.22 -20.77 -8.77
N ILE A 648 41.09 -20.54 -8.10
CA ILE A 648 40.20 -19.39 -8.38
C ILE A 648 40.91 -18.08 -8.06
N LEU A 649 41.54 -17.98 -6.88
CA LEU A 649 42.26 -16.76 -6.49
C LEU A 649 43.42 -16.45 -7.43
N GLU A 650 44.17 -17.47 -7.84
CA GLU A 650 45.27 -17.33 -8.81
C GLU A 650 44.75 -16.83 -10.16
N ALA A 651 43.67 -17.42 -10.68
CA ALA A 651 43.05 -16.98 -11.92
C ALA A 651 42.55 -15.52 -11.82
N VAL A 652 41.96 -15.13 -10.70
CA VAL A 652 41.50 -13.75 -10.45
C VAL A 652 42.68 -12.78 -10.34
N GLY A 653 43.78 -13.19 -9.71
CA GLY A 653 45.02 -12.40 -9.64
C GLY A 653 45.64 -12.14 -11.00
N GLN A 654 45.63 -13.16 -11.86
CA GLN A 654 46.08 -13.05 -13.26
C GLN A 654 45.07 -12.27 -14.12
N SER A 655 43.81 -12.22 -13.70
CA SER A 655 42.80 -11.37 -14.34
C SER A 655 43.14 -9.90 -14.09
N ARG A 656 42.87 -9.03 -15.07
CA ARG A 656 43.05 -7.58 -14.90
C ARG A 656 41.95 -6.94 -14.01
N ASN A 657 41.25 -7.74 -13.20
CA ASN A 657 40.14 -7.32 -12.36
C ASN A 657 40.35 -7.67 -10.87
N ALA A 658 41.31 -7.00 -10.24
CA ALA A 658 41.51 -7.13 -8.80
C ALA A 658 40.37 -6.51 -7.96
N LYS A 659 39.47 -5.71 -8.57
CA LYS A 659 38.39 -5.03 -7.84
C LYS A 659 37.21 -5.93 -7.50
N VAL A 660 37.16 -7.13 -8.09
CA VAL A 660 36.08 -8.09 -7.86
C VAL A 660 36.01 -8.50 -6.40
N GLU A 661 34.79 -8.58 -5.88
CA GLU A 661 34.48 -9.16 -4.58
C GLU A 661 34.18 -10.64 -4.72
N ILE A 662 35.00 -11.47 -4.07
CA ILE A 662 34.83 -12.92 -4.03
C ILE A 662 34.20 -13.31 -2.70
N ILE A 663 32.98 -13.84 -2.72
CA ILE A 663 32.29 -14.35 -1.53
C ILE A 663 32.29 -15.88 -1.60
N ALA A 664 33.15 -16.51 -0.81
CA ALA A 664 33.43 -17.95 -0.81
C ALA A 664 33.24 -18.59 0.58
N GLY A 665 32.31 -18.06 1.38
CA GLY A 665 31.95 -18.63 2.70
C GLY A 665 31.41 -20.07 2.63
N LYS A 666 31.18 -20.71 3.78
CA LYS A 666 30.60 -22.08 3.91
C LYS A 666 31.24 -23.19 3.07
N ASN A 667 32.43 -22.96 2.51
CA ASN A 667 33.18 -23.94 1.72
C ASN A 667 34.11 -24.79 2.62
N LEU A 668 34.66 -25.86 2.04
CA LEU A 668 35.54 -26.82 2.69
C LEU A 668 37.03 -26.42 2.52
N VAL A 669 37.32 -25.11 2.65
CA VAL A 669 38.64 -24.55 2.34
C VAL A 669 39.75 -25.19 3.18
N SER A 670 39.48 -25.40 4.47
CA SER A 670 40.36 -26.13 5.40
C SER A 670 39.69 -27.44 5.84
N ASP A 671 38.39 -27.43 6.13
CA ASP A 671 37.64 -28.58 6.67
C ASP A 671 38.35 -29.26 7.86
N GLY A 672 39.03 -28.47 8.69
CA GLY A 672 39.81 -28.96 9.82
C GLY A 672 41.20 -29.54 9.47
N ALA A 673 41.61 -29.51 8.20
CA ALA A 673 42.97 -29.81 7.73
C ALA A 673 43.81 -28.54 7.49
N ASP A 674 45.12 -28.71 7.30
CA ASP A 674 46.03 -27.61 6.96
C ASP A 674 45.77 -27.07 5.55
N LEU A 675 46.10 -25.79 5.32
CA LEU A 675 45.91 -25.18 4.00
C LEU A 675 46.90 -25.77 2.98
N PRO A 676 46.46 -26.05 1.75
CA PRO A 676 47.36 -26.49 0.69
C PRO A 676 48.39 -25.39 0.35
N GLU A 677 49.60 -25.81 0.02
CA GLU A 677 50.73 -24.90 -0.26
C GLU A 677 50.43 -23.93 -1.41
N SER A 678 49.67 -24.37 -2.42
CA SER A 678 49.23 -23.51 -3.53
C SER A 678 48.38 -22.34 -3.05
N LEU A 679 47.42 -22.57 -2.14
CA LEU A 679 46.57 -21.52 -1.59
C LEU A 679 47.37 -20.57 -0.69
N VAL A 680 48.26 -21.10 0.15
CA VAL A 680 49.15 -20.30 1.00
C VAL A 680 50.01 -19.35 0.15
N ASN A 681 50.62 -19.87 -0.92
CA ASN A 681 51.45 -19.09 -1.83
C ASN A 681 50.65 -17.99 -2.54
N VAL A 682 49.43 -18.30 -3.01
CA VAL A 682 48.56 -17.31 -3.68
C VAL A 682 48.10 -16.24 -2.71
N LEU A 683 47.71 -16.58 -1.48
CA LEU A 683 47.31 -15.61 -0.46
C LEU A 683 48.47 -14.71 -0.01
N ALA A 684 49.69 -15.24 0.05
CA ALA A 684 50.89 -14.48 0.33
C ALA A 684 51.33 -13.62 -0.86
N SER A 685 51.02 -14.07 -2.08
CA SER A 685 51.17 -13.26 -3.29
C SER A 685 50.25 -12.04 -3.23
N SER A 686 50.57 -11.03 -4.03
CA SER A 686 49.72 -9.84 -4.16
C SER A 686 48.82 -9.89 -5.39
N ASP A 687 48.80 -11.03 -6.07
CA ASP A 687 47.91 -11.32 -7.19
C ASP A 687 46.62 -11.95 -6.64
N THR A 688 45.86 -11.16 -5.85
CA THR A 688 44.59 -11.58 -5.22
C THR A 688 43.53 -10.49 -5.40
N PRO A 689 42.22 -10.82 -5.28
CA PRO A 689 41.18 -9.81 -5.25
C PRO A 689 41.34 -8.84 -4.07
N THR A 690 40.75 -7.66 -4.21
CA THR A 690 40.73 -6.60 -3.18
C THR A 690 39.68 -6.85 -2.11
N SER A 691 38.66 -7.68 -2.37
CA SER A 691 37.66 -8.10 -1.38
C SER A 691 37.48 -9.61 -1.36
N LEU A 692 37.60 -10.19 -0.17
CA LEU A 692 37.45 -11.62 0.06
C LEU A 692 36.53 -11.89 1.25
N GLY A 693 35.48 -12.68 1.02
CA GLY A 693 34.58 -13.17 2.06
C GLY A 693 34.71 -14.69 2.27
N LEU A 694 34.98 -15.09 3.50
CA LEU A 694 35.15 -16.46 3.97
C LEU A 694 34.23 -16.74 5.17
N ARG A 695 33.05 -16.14 5.18
CA ARG A 695 32.06 -16.28 6.26
C ARG A 695 31.65 -17.74 6.50
N GLN A 696 31.36 -18.11 7.76
CA GLN A 696 30.84 -19.43 8.14
C GLN A 696 31.68 -20.61 7.60
N THR A 697 33.00 -20.45 7.59
CA THR A 697 33.95 -21.52 7.20
C THR A 697 34.53 -22.21 8.43
N CYS A 698 34.81 -23.51 8.28
CA CYS A 698 35.39 -24.35 9.33
C CYS A 698 36.91 -24.45 9.12
N TRP A 699 37.69 -24.17 10.17
CA TRP A 699 39.16 -24.13 10.12
C TRP A 699 39.81 -25.07 11.13
N SER A 700 40.99 -25.57 10.79
CA SER A 700 41.95 -26.03 11.80
C SER A 700 42.65 -24.81 12.44
N GLU A 701 43.14 -24.97 13.67
CA GLU A 701 43.94 -23.92 14.33
C GLU A 701 45.13 -23.51 13.46
N GLN A 702 45.81 -24.51 12.89
CA GLN A 702 47.00 -24.31 12.08
C GLN A 702 46.68 -23.64 10.73
N ALA A 703 45.57 -24.00 10.09
CA ALA A 703 45.10 -23.38 8.86
C ALA A 703 44.76 -21.90 9.06
N LEU A 704 44.09 -21.55 10.16
CA LEU A 704 43.75 -20.16 10.47
C LEU A 704 45.02 -19.32 10.73
N ARG A 705 46.06 -19.91 11.35
CA ARG A 705 47.37 -19.27 11.50
C ARG A 705 48.07 -19.07 10.15
N GLN A 706 48.07 -20.09 9.30
CA GLN A 706 48.64 -20.01 7.96
C GLN A 706 47.94 -18.92 7.13
N LEU A 707 46.62 -18.78 7.24
CA LEU A 707 45.86 -17.69 6.61
C LEU A 707 46.38 -16.32 7.06
N PHE A 708 46.45 -16.05 8.37
CA PHE A 708 46.90 -14.76 8.88
C PHE A 708 48.37 -14.45 8.54
N ILE A 709 49.24 -15.46 8.59
CA ILE A 709 50.65 -15.31 8.20
C ILE A 709 50.75 -14.98 6.70
N SER A 710 50.00 -15.66 5.84
CA SER A 710 50.02 -15.41 4.40
C SER A 710 49.49 -14.01 4.09
N LEU A 711 48.35 -13.64 4.66
CA LEU A 711 47.74 -12.32 4.48
C LEU A 711 48.59 -11.18 5.05
N SER A 712 49.51 -11.43 5.98
CA SER A 712 50.45 -10.40 6.46
C SER A 712 51.44 -9.94 5.39
N GLN A 713 51.67 -10.77 4.36
CA GLN A 713 52.56 -10.48 3.23
C GLN A 713 51.78 -9.86 2.04
N ASN A 714 50.46 -9.99 2.05
CA ASN A 714 49.56 -9.46 1.02
C ASN A 714 49.40 -7.93 1.16
N TRP A 715 49.48 -7.21 0.04
CA TRP A 715 49.28 -5.75 0.00
C TRP A 715 48.20 -5.30 -0.99
N THR A 716 47.39 -6.22 -1.51
CA THR A 716 46.25 -5.90 -2.41
C THR A 716 44.90 -6.00 -1.73
N LEU A 717 44.74 -6.88 -0.75
CA LEU A 717 43.48 -7.10 -0.05
C LEU A 717 43.10 -5.86 0.78
N LYS A 718 41.90 -5.34 0.53
CA LYS A 718 41.30 -4.19 1.21
C LYS A 718 40.14 -4.60 2.12
N LYS A 719 39.39 -5.64 1.77
CA LYS A 719 38.25 -6.11 2.55
C LYS A 719 38.37 -7.61 2.83
N LEU A 720 38.26 -7.97 4.11
CA LEU A 720 38.26 -9.36 4.57
C LEU A 720 37.05 -9.61 5.47
N ASP A 721 36.18 -10.51 5.04
CA ASP A 721 35.05 -10.99 5.84
C ASP A 721 35.32 -12.40 6.36
N LEU A 722 35.45 -12.51 7.68
CA LEU A 722 35.64 -13.74 8.44
C LEU A 722 34.53 -13.88 9.50
N CYS A 723 33.31 -13.42 9.19
CA CYS A 723 32.17 -13.58 10.09
C CYS A 723 31.89 -15.06 10.35
N ALA A 724 31.51 -15.37 11.59
CA ALA A 724 31.10 -16.70 12.03
C ALA A 724 32.11 -17.80 11.67
N VAL A 725 33.41 -17.49 11.72
CA VAL A 725 34.47 -18.50 11.62
C VAL A 725 34.38 -19.45 12.80
N SER A 726 34.48 -20.75 12.54
CA SER A 726 34.52 -21.79 13.56
C SER A 726 35.78 -22.63 13.43
N LEU A 727 36.26 -23.15 14.57
CA LEU A 727 37.28 -24.18 14.57
C LEU A 727 36.62 -25.55 14.56
N ALA A 728 37.21 -26.51 13.85
CA ALA A 728 36.77 -27.91 13.82
C ALA A 728 36.71 -28.55 15.23
N SER A 729 37.47 -28.01 16.18
CA SER A 729 37.47 -28.44 17.58
C SER A 729 36.27 -27.94 18.39
N ASN A 730 35.40 -27.10 17.81
CA ASN A 730 34.32 -26.36 18.48
C ASN A 730 34.80 -25.53 19.68
N ARG A 731 36.07 -25.11 19.67
CA ARG A 731 36.65 -24.20 20.67
C ARG A 731 36.87 -22.81 20.06
N ASP A 732 36.93 -21.81 20.92
CA ASP A 732 37.39 -20.48 20.53
C ASP A 732 38.89 -20.55 20.14
N PRO A 733 39.35 -19.82 19.11
CA PRO A 733 40.77 -19.68 18.76
C PRO A 733 41.67 -19.32 19.94
N ASP A 734 42.89 -19.87 19.92
CA ASP A 734 43.84 -19.64 20.98
C ASP A 734 44.51 -18.25 20.92
N VAL A 735 45.28 -17.95 21.95
CA VAL A 735 45.91 -16.63 22.11
C VAL A 735 46.90 -16.34 20.99
N GLU A 736 47.65 -17.33 20.51
CA GLU A 736 48.66 -17.12 19.46
C GLU A 736 47.99 -16.88 18.11
N THR A 737 46.91 -17.58 17.81
CA THR A 737 46.10 -17.37 16.59
C THR A 737 45.52 -15.94 16.55
N CYS A 738 44.95 -15.46 17.66
CA CYS A 738 44.45 -14.09 17.76
C CYS A 738 45.56 -13.01 17.73
N LYS A 739 46.78 -13.31 18.22
CA LYS A 739 47.93 -12.40 18.05
C LYS A 739 48.35 -12.27 16.59
N LEU A 740 48.36 -13.37 15.84
CA LEU A 740 48.69 -13.37 14.42
C LEU A 740 47.69 -12.54 13.60
N LEU A 741 46.40 -12.59 13.94
CA LEU A 741 45.40 -11.67 13.38
C LEU A 741 45.79 -10.21 13.62
N GLY A 742 46.19 -9.85 14.84
CA GLY A 742 46.67 -8.50 15.16
C GLY A 742 47.90 -8.11 14.35
N GLN A 743 48.86 -9.02 14.20
CA GLN A 743 50.07 -8.81 13.40
C GLN A 743 49.74 -8.59 11.91
N MET A 744 48.84 -9.39 11.34
CA MET A 744 48.39 -9.25 9.96
C MET A 744 47.89 -7.82 9.64
N VAL A 745 47.19 -7.19 10.58
CA VAL A 745 46.60 -5.85 10.41
C VAL A 745 47.57 -4.72 10.76
N SER A 746 48.61 -4.98 11.57
CA SER A 746 49.58 -3.96 12.01
C SER A 746 50.82 -3.82 11.12
N VAL A 747 51.11 -4.82 10.29
CA VAL A 747 52.24 -4.79 9.36
C VAL A 747 52.09 -3.62 8.36
N GLN A 748 53.20 -2.91 8.10
CA GLN A 748 53.21 -1.69 7.28
C GLN A 748 52.79 -1.91 5.80
N SER A 749 53.00 -3.12 5.27
CA SER A 749 52.57 -3.49 3.91
C SER A 749 51.08 -3.73 3.81
N SER A 750 50.39 -3.99 4.93
CA SER A 750 48.94 -4.23 4.92
C SER A 750 48.20 -3.04 4.33
N ARG A 751 47.20 -3.34 3.48
CA ARG A 751 46.28 -2.36 2.88
C ARG A 751 44.83 -2.64 3.25
N LEU A 752 44.61 -3.46 4.28
CA LEU A 752 43.29 -3.84 4.73
C LEU A 752 42.56 -2.61 5.29
N GLU A 753 41.44 -2.25 4.65
CA GLU A 753 40.56 -1.14 4.97
C GLU A 753 39.33 -1.59 5.76
N GLU A 754 38.84 -2.81 5.52
CA GLU A 754 37.64 -3.37 6.16
C GLU A 754 37.88 -4.80 6.67
N LEU A 755 37.55 -5.04 7.94
CA LEU A 755 37.66 -6.36 8.58
C LEU A 755 36.36 -6.70 9.31
N PHE A 756 35.72 -7.80 8.91
CA PHE A 756 34.49 -8.29 9.54
C PHE A 756 34.76 -9.60 10.27
N LEU A 757 34.46 -9.65 11.56
CA LEU A 757 34.69 -10.77 12.48
C LEU A 757 33.46 -11.06 13.33
N GLN A 758 32.26 -10.68 12.88
CA GLN A 758 31.02 -10.88 13.62
C GLN A 758 30.83 -12.37 13.95
N GLY A 759 30.67 -12.70 15.24
CA GLY A 759 30.33 -14.06 15.66
C GLY A 759 28.85 -14.43 15.42
N GLU A 760 28.56 -15.72 15.51
CA GLU A 760 27.20 -16.25 15.42
C GLU A 760 27.01 -17.32 16.49
N GLU A 761 25.90 -17.23 17.21
CA GLU A 761 25.51 -18.20 18.23
C GLU A 761 24.10 -18.69 17.91
N THR A 762 24.01 -20.00 17.69
CA THR A 762 22.77 -20.75 17.50
C THR A 762 22.61 -21.74 18.63
N VAL A 763 21.42 -22.34 18.76
CA VAL A 763 21.12 -23.33 19.81
C VAL A 763 22.11 -24.51 19.79
N ASP A 764 22.60 -24.87 18.60
CA ASP A 764 23.41 -26.06 18.38
C ASP A 764 24.91 -25.77 18.15
N LEU A 765 25.27 -24.57 17.67
CA LEU A 765 26.64 -24.22 17.26
C LEU A 765 27.01 -22.78 17.62
N THR A 766 28.22 -22.61 18.16
CA THR A 766 28.86 -21.30 18.40
C THR A 766 30.03 -21.12 17.44
N SER A 767 29.97 -20.09 16.59
CA SER A 767 31.02 -19.77 15.60
C SER A 767 31.51 -18.34 15.81
N ARG A 768 32.71 -18.18 16.37
CA ARG A 768 33.31 -16.88 16.69
C ARG A 768 34.82 -16.98 16.91
N MET A 769 35.49 -15.83 16.92
CA MET A 769 36.90 -15.72 17.34
C MET A 769 37.05 -15.83 18.87
N GLY A 770 35.99 -15.55 19.62
CA GLY A 770 35.91 -15.85 21.04
C GLY A 770 36.70 -14.91 21.95
N ARG A 771 36.84 -15.34 23.21
CA ARG A 771 37.39 -14.48 24.29
C ARG A 771 38.80 -13.99 24.05
N ASN A 772 39.61 -14.68 23.27
CA ASN A 772 41.01 -14.28 23.04
C ASN A 772 41.14 -13.19 21.96
N LEU A 773 40.07 -12.83 21.26
CA LEU A 773 40.09 -11.86 20.17
C LEU A 773 40.74 -10.54 20.57
N TRP A 774 40.58 -10.10 21.82
CA TRP A 774 41.16 -8.84 22.29
C TRP A 774 42.68 -8.76 22.21
N ARG A 775 43.37 -9.91 22.11
CA ARG A 775 44.82 -9.96 21.88
C ARG A 775 45.21 -9.38 20.51
N SER A 776 44.29 -9.35 19.55
CA SER A 776 44.49 -8.71 18.25
C SER A 776 44.39 -7.19 18.31
N PHE A 777 43.73 -6.62 19.33
CA PHE A 777 43.42 -5.18 19.38
C PHE A 777 44.66 -4.30 19.49
N GLN A 778 45.75 -4.79 20.08
CA GLN A 778 47.04 -4.09 20.06
C GLN A 778 47.53 -3.85 18.62
N GLY A 779 47.34 -4.84 17.74
CA GLY A 779 47.67 -4.72 16.32
C GLY A 779 46.73 -3.79 15.57
N ILE A 780 45.43 -3.84 15.87
CA ILE A 780 44.43 -2.90 15.33
C ILE A 780 44.79 -1.46 15.72
N GLY A 781 45.24 -1.22 16.95
CA GLY A 781 45.69 0.09 17.42
C GLY A 781 46.82 0.68 16.57
N GLN A 782 47.69 -0.17 16.01
CA GLN A 782 48.83 0.23 15.17
C GLN A 782 48.50 0.27 13.68
N SER A 783 47.29 -0.13 13.28
CA SER A 783 46.90 -0.16 11.88
C SER A 783 46.79 1.25 11.30
N ARG A 784 47.27 1.40 10.06
CA ARG A 784 47.26 2.69 9.33
C ARG A 784 46.16 2.80 8.28
N TYR A 785 45.55 1.68 7.90
CA TYR A 785 44.61 1.61 6.78
C TYR A 785 43.23 1.09 7.19
N LEU A 786 43.10 0.37 8.31
CA LEU A 786 41.83 -0.19 8.73
C LEU A 786 40.85 0.93 9.11
N THR A 787 39.82 1.12 8.29
CA THR A 787 38.79 2.14 8.50
C THR A 787 37.48 1.56 9.04
N ARG A 788 37.19 0.27 8.81
CA ARG A 788 35.97 -0.41 9.29
C ARG A 788 36.28 -1.72 9.99
N LEU A 789 35.74 -1.89 11.19
CA LEU A 789 35.90 -3.09 12.00
C LEU A 789 34.56 -3.55 12.60
N ASP A 790 34.13 -4.76 12.29
CA ASP A 790 33.00 -5.43 12.97
C ASP A 790 33.52 -6.57 13.84
N VAL A 791 33.35 -6.45 15.16
CA VAL A 791 33.75 -7.49 16.13
C VAL A 791 32.58 -7.93 17.01
N ARG A 792 31.34 -7.74 16.55
CA ARG A 792 30.14 -8.15 17.29
C ARG A 792 30.15 -9.63 17.67
N ARG A 793 29.43 -10.01 18.73
CA ARG A 793 29.13 -11.42 19.05
C ARG A 793 30.37 -12.31 19.32
N ASN A 794 31.47 -11.74 19.81
CA ASN A 794 32.70 -12.48 20.12
C ASN A 794 32.92 -12.75 21.63
N ARG A 795 32.09 -12.18 22.50
CA ARG A 795 32.15 -12.38 23.96
C ARG A 795 33.52 -12.06 24.60
N PHE A 796 34.22 -11.04 24.12
CA PHE A 796 35.53 -10.67 24.68
C PHE A 796 35.43 -9.93 26.03
N ARG A 797 34.22 -9.56 26.49
CA ARG A 797 33.92 -9.00 27.82
C ARG A 797 34.66 -7.69 28.12
N ASP A 798 34.67 -7.28 29.38
CA ASP A 798 35.30 -6.05 29.83
C ASP A 798 36.80 -6.02 29.56
N GLU A 799 37.52 -7.15 29.68
CA GLU A 799 38.95 -7.19 29.38
C GLU A 799 39.24 -6.79 27.93
N GLY A 800 38.40 -7.26 26.99
CA GLY A 800 38.52 -6.85 25.59
C GLY A 800 38.08 -5.42 25.33
N ALA A 801 37.07 -4.91 26.04
CA ALA A 801 36.67 -3.51 25.94
C ALA A 801 37.80 -2.56 26.41
N HIS A 802 38.53 -2.91 27.47
CA HIS A 802 39.71 -2.16 27.92
C HIS A 802 40.83 -2.20 26.88
N ALA A 803 41.15 -3.37 26.33
CA ALA A 803 42.16 -3.50 25.29
C ALA A 803 41.79 -2.71 24.02
N LEU A 804 40.51 -2.70 23.65
CA LEU A 804 40.00 -1.92 22.52
C LEU A 804 40.07 -0.41 22.81
N ALA A 805 39.76 0.01 24.04
CA ALA A 805 39.92 1.39 24.46
C ALA A 805 41.37 1.88 24.33
N GLU A 806 42.36 1.08 24.76
CA GLU A 806 43.77 1.41 24.56
C GLU A 806 44.15 1.46 23.07
N ALA A 807 43.63 0.53 22.26
CA ALA A 807 43.85 0.54 20.81
C ALA A 807 43.28 1.80 20.14
N LEU A 808 42.07 2.22 20.52
CA LEU A 808 41.41 3.42 20.00
C LEU A 808 42.14 4.72 20.39
N ARG A 809 42.86 4.77 21.52
CA ARG A 809 43.64 5.96 21.91
C ARG A 809 44.82 6.24 20.98
N VAL A 810 45.36 5.21 20.34
CA VAL A 810 46.54 5.30 19.47
C VAL A 810 46.20 5.16 17.98
N ASN A 811 45.06 4.55 17.65
CA ASN A 811 44.62 4.37 16.28
C ASN A 811 44.21 5.71 15.63
N GLN A 812 44.64 5.91 14.38
CA GLN A 812 44.40 7.14 13.61
C GLN A 812 43.74 6.86 12.24
N SER A 813 43.22 5.66 12.04
CA SER A 813 42.69 5.20 10.74
C SER A 813 41.25 4.71 10.82
N LEU A 814 40.81 4.21 11.97
CA LEU A 814 39.50 3.59 12.16
C LEU A 814 38.41 4.65 12.22
N ASN A 815 37.39 4.48 11.37
CA ASN A 815 36.28 5.42 11.21
C ASN A 815 34.94 4.79 11.61
N TRP A 816 34.80 3.48 11.44
CA TRP A 816 33.60 2.71 11.75
C TRP A 816 33.95 1.50 12.63
N LEU A 817 33.25 1.35 13.75
CA LEU A 817 33.41 0.25 14.70
C LEU A 817 32.04 -0.21 15.21
N ASP A 818 31.81 -1.51 15.15
CA ASP A 818 30.71 -2.17 15.83
C ASP A 818 31.24 -3.27 16.76
N MET A 819 30.80 -3.21 18.02
CA MET A 819 31.23 -4.10 19.09
C MET A 819 30.06 -4.60 19.97
N ASP A 820 28.81 -4.50 19.51
CA ASP A 820 27.64 -4.98 20.26
C ASP A 820 27.65 -6.52 20.47
N GLU A 821 26.84 -6.99 21.41
CA GLU A 821 26.70 -8.41 21.78
C GLU A 821 28.04 -9.07 22.21
N ASN A 822 28.90 -8.36 22.94
CA ASN A 822 30.20 -8.86 23.39
C ASN A 822 30.30 -9.14 24.90
N ASP A 823 29.16 -9.14 25.60
CA ASP A 823 29.08 -9.29 27.06
C ASP A 823 29.86 -8.18 27.80
N VAL A 824 29.89 -6.97 27.24
CA VAL A 824 30.60 -5.81 27.84
C VAL A 824 29.71 -5.15 28.89
N THR A 825 30.24 -4.89 30.08
CA THR A 825 29.50 -4.26 31.18
C THR A 825 29.75 -2.75 31.22
N LEU A 826 29.14 -2.08 32.22
CA LEU A 826 29.38 -0.67 32.51
C LEU A 826 30.87 -0.33 32.64
N GLU A 827 31.69 -1.24 33.18
CA GLU A 827 33.13 -1.01 33.36
C GLU A 827 33.84 -0.89 32.01
N GLY A 828 33.61 -1.84 31.09
CA GLY A 828 34.14 -1.77 29.74
C GLY A 828 33.63 -0.57 28.94
N PHE A 829 32.35 -0.20 29.06
CA PHE A 829 31.83 1.01 28.40
C PHE A 829 32.46 2.30 28.93
N ASN A 830 32.77 2.37 30.23
CA ASN A 830 33.50 3.51 30.78
C ASN A 830 34.93 3.58 30.24
N ALA A 831 35.58 2.45 30.02
CA ALA A 831 36.91 2.41 29.40
C ALA A 831 36.87 2.99 27.97
N ILE A 832 35.89 2.57 27.15
CA ILE A 832 35.68 3.11 25.79
C ILE A 832 35.37 4.62 25.84
N LEU A 833 34.46 5.05 26.73
CA LEU A 833 34.14 6.47 26.91
C LEU A 833 35.36 7.29 27.34
N SER A 834 36.24 6.73 28.17
CA SER A 834 37.50 7.39 28.57
C SER A 834 38.44 7.59 27.38
N ALA A 835 38.51 6.62 26.46
CA ALA A 835 39.32 6.72 25.25
C ALA A 835 38.79 7.82 24.32
N PHE A 836 37.47 7.99 24.20
CA PHE A 836 36.88 9.10 23.44
C PHE A 836 37.18 10.46 24.04
N HIS A 837 37.16 10.61 25.37
CA HIS A 837 37.47 11.88 26.04
C HIS A 837 38.96 12.22 26.03
N GLN A 838 39.86 11.24 26.07
CA GLN A 838 41.32 11.50 26.04
C GLN A 838 41.86 11.73 24.63
N GLY A 839 41.15 11.31 23.58
CA GLY A 839 41.46 11.62 22.17
C GLY A 839 41.16 13.06 21.75
N GLY A 840 40.54 13.86 22.62
CA GLY A 840 40.31 15.30 22.46
C GLY A 840 40.45 16.01 23.80
N THR A 841 41.60 16.63 24.04
CA THR A 841 41.83 17.44 25.24
C THR A 841 40.87 18.64 25.31
N GLU A 842 40.48 19.01 26.53
CA GLU A 842 39.61 20.15 26.91
C GLU A 842 40.21 21.55 26.63
N HIS A 843 41.00 21.69 25.58
CA HIS A 843 41.34 22.98 25.00
C HIS A 843 41.06 22.86 23.51
N VAL A 844 40.26 23.77 22.95
CA VAL A 844 40.26 24.01 21.50
C VAL A 844 41.51 24.85 21.23
N PRO A 845 42.61 24.32 20.66
CA PRO A 845 43.68 25.16 20.17
C PRO A 845 43.36 25.43 18.69
N THR A 846 43.42 26.69 18.31
CA THR A 846 43.18 27.21 16.96
C THR A 846 44.25 26.78 15.93
N SER A 847 44.92 25.64 16.13
CA SER A 847 45.96 25.10 15.27
C SER A 847 45.83 23.57 15.13
N SER A 848 45.89 23.11 13.89
CA SER A 848 45.31 21.86 13.37
C SER A 848 46.15 20.58 13.60
N GLN A 849 46.58 20.26 14.82
CA GLN A 849 47.51 19.12 15.01
C GLN A 849 47.14 18.02 16.04
N TYR A 850 46.00 18.05 16.72
CA TYR A 850 45.69 17.01 17.73
C TYR A 850 44.19 16.62 17.80
N TYR A 851 43.62 16.11 16.71
CA TYR A 851 42.40 15.28 16.80
C TYR A 851 42.82 13.82 16.72
N ASN A 852 42.86 13.12 17.86
CA ASN A 852 43.40 11.76 17.94
C ASN A 852 42.28 10.71 18.02
N ASN A 853 41.16 10.93 17.31
CA ASN A 853 40.14 9.91 17.14
C ASN A 853 39.41 10.11 15.80
N THR A 854 39.74 9.27 14.82
CA THR A 854 39.09 9.24 13.49
C THR A 854 37.73 8.53 13.51
N LEU A 855 37.37 7.91 14.63
CA LEU A 855 36.14 7.14 14.78
C LEU A 855 34.90 8.05 14.81
N CYS A 856 34.23 8.13 13.67
CA CYS A 856 33.03 8.94 13.45
C CYS A 856 31.74 8.12 13.50
N HIS A 857 31.84 6.79 13.39
CA HIS A 857 30.73 5.87 13.45
C HIS A 857 31.00 4.78 14.47
N PHE A 858 30.29 4.86 15.60
CA PHE A 858 30.27 3.85 16.64
C PHE A 858 28.81 3.50 16.88
N GLU A 859 28.41 2.27 16.57
CA GLU A 859 27.05 1.82 16.88
C GLU A 859 26.94 1.62 18.40
N PRO A 860 25.95 2.25 19.06
CA PRO A 860 25.76 2.03 20.48
C PRO A 860 25.44 0.55 20.71
N PRO A 861 26.02 -0.11 21.72
CA PRO A 861 25.83 -1.53 21.98
C PRO A 861 24.45 -1.76 22.61
N VAL A 862 23.41 -1.69 21.78
CA VAL A 862 22.01 -1.70 22.20
C VAL A 862 21.68 -3.00 22.91
N LYS A 863 22.10 -4.14 22.36
CA LYS A 863 21.70 -5.45 22.89
C LYS A 863 22.43 -5.82 24.18
N ASP A 864 23.71 -5.48 24.29
CA ASP A 864 24.44 -5.65 25.57
C ASP A 864 23.79 -4.82 26.69
N VAL A 865 23.34 -3.61 26.37
CA VAL A 865 22.65 -2.71 27.30
C VAL A 865 21.25 -3.22 27.65
N GLU A 866 20.46 -3.63 26.65
CA GLU A 866 19.13 -4.19 26.85
C GLU A 866 19.17 -5.46 27.69
N SER A 867 20.12 -6.35 27.45
CA SER A 867 20.34 -7.57 28.23
C SER A 867 20.62 -7.24 29.70
N GLN A 868 21.55 -6.31 29.96
CA GLN A 868 21.87 -5.86 31.33
C GLN A 868 20.70 -5.18 32.02
N ILE A 869 20.02 -4.26 31.34
CA ILE A 869 18.85 -3.55 31.88
C ILE A 869 17.71 -4.53 32.16
N SER A 870 17.50 -5.53 31.30
CA SER A 870 16.46 -6.54 31.48
C SER A 870 16.74 -7.41 32.71
N GLN A 871 17.97 -7.91 32.87
CA GLN A 871 18.39 -8.66 34.06
C GLN A 871 18.22 -7.83 35.35
N MET A 872 18.61 -6.54 35.32
CA MET A 872 18.43 -5.65 36.47
C MET A 872 16.94 -5.36 36.75
N LYS A 873 16.10 -5.21 35.72
CA LYS A 873 14.64 -5.05 35.87
C LYS A 873 13.98 -6.28 36.45
N GLU A 874 14.38 -7.48 36.03
CA GLU A 874 13.90 -8.75 36.60
C GLU A 874 14.30 -8.88 38.08
N SER A 875 15.56 -8.62 38.41
CA SER A 875 16.03 -8.54 39.81
C SER A 875 15.26 -7.49 40.63
N MET A 876 14.96 -6.33 40.05
CA MET A 876 14.14 -5.30 40.71
C MET A 876 12.69 -5.75 40.93
N LEU A 877 12.12 -6.51 40.00
CA LEU A 877 10.78 -7.07 40.14
C LEU A 877 10.73 -8.15 41.23
N GLU A 878 11.77 -8.99 41.30
CA GLU A 878 11.91 -10.00 42.35
C GLU A 878 12.09 -9.35 43.74
N THR A 879 12.99 -8.36 43.84
CA THR A 879 13.16 -7.58 45.09
C THR A 879 11.91 -6.79 45.48
N TYR A 880 11.10 -6.34 44.52
CA TYR A 880 9.81 -5.71 44.80
C TYR A 880 8.79 -6.71 45.39
N LYS A 881 8.73 -7.93 44.87
CA LYS A 881 7.87 -8.99 45.43
C LYS A 881 8.28 -9.33 46.87
N THR A 882 9.57 -9.54 47.11
CA THR A 882 10.10 -9.82 48.45
C THR A 882 9.92 -8.62 49.40
N GLU A 883 9.94 -7.38 48.89
CA GLU A 883 9.59 -6.18 49.67
C GLU A 883 8.14 -6.23 50.15
N GLN A 884 7.18 -6.58 49.29
CA GLN A 884 5.76 -6.66 49.67
C GLN A 884 5.52 -7.76 50.72
N GLU A 885 6.14 -8.93 50.53
CA GLU A 885 6.09 -10.03 51.50
C GLU A 885 6.69 -9.61 52.85
N THR A 886 7.84 -8.94 52.84
CA THR A 886 8.51 -8.45 54.06
C THR A 886 7.69 -7.38 54.77
N ARG A 887 7.04 -6.46 54.03
CA ARG A 887 6.13 -5.44 54.59
C ARG A 887 4.90 -6.07 55.24
N PHE A 888 4.33 -7.11 54.63
CA PHE A 888 3.22 -7.88 55.20
C PHE A 888 3.61 -8.62 56.48
N LEU A 889 4.79 -9.25 56.50
CA LEU A 889 5.32 -9.92 57.70
C LEU A 889 5.60 -8.90 58.82
N LEU A 890 6.10 -7.71 58.47
CA LEU A 890 6.36 -6.64 59.43
C LEU A 890 5.07 -6.15 60.11
N SER A 891 3.96 -5.97 59.38
CA SER A 891 2.69 -5.51 59.96
C SER A 891 2.06 -6.47 60.95
N ASN A 892 2.44 -7.76 60.88
CA ASN A 892 1.90 -8.83 61.71
C ASN A 892 2.88 -9.30 62.83
N SER A 893 4.03 -8.64 62.98
CA SER A 893 5.08 -9.02 63.94
C SER A 893 5.08 -8.12 65.19
N THR A 894 5.40 -8.69 66.37
CA THR A 894 5.51 -7.93 67.64
C THR A 894 6.85 -8.17 68.33
N GLY A 895 7.50 -7.11 68.83
CA GLY A 895 8.72 -7.23 69.65
C GLY A 895 10.02 -7.43 68.85
N LYS A 896 10.81 -8.45 69.21
CA LYS A 896 12.19 -8.66 68.74
C LYS A 896 12.28 -8.96 67.23
N ASP A 897 11.30 -9.68 66.68
CA ASP A 897 11.21 -10.04 65.26
C ASP A 897 10.95 -8.80 64.37
N SER A 898 10.28 -7.77 64.89
CA SER A 898 10.02 -6.53 64.16
C SER A 898 11.31 -5.77 63.81
N ARG A 899 12.37 -5.89 64.62
CA ARG A 899 13.66 -5.26 64.35
C ARG A 899 14.39 -5.94 63.19
N GLU A 900 14.39 -7.28 63.16
CA GLU A 900 14.99 -8.06 62.09
C GLU A 900 14.27 -7.85 60.75
N TRP A 901 12.94 -7.80 60.76
CA TRP A 901 12.16 -7.51 59.54
C TRP A 901 12.37 -6.08 59.01
N LYS A 902 12.56 -5.08 59.90
CA LYS A 902 12.94 -3.72 59.49
C LYS A 902 14.32 -3.67 58.85
N GLU A 903 15.28 -4.41 59.38
CA GLU A 903 16.64 -4.48 58.85
C GLU A 903 16.67 -5.18 57.49
N ARG A 904 15.96 -6.31 57.34
CA ARG A 904 15.78 -6.99 56.04
C ARG A 904 15.08 -6.09 55.01
N LEU A 905 14.02 -5.37 55.41
CA LEU A 905 13.33 -4.43 54.53
C LEU A 905 14.26 -3.29 54.06
N ALA A 906 15.08 -2.74 54.97
CA ALA A 906 16.06 -1.72 54.62
C ALA A 906 17.13 -2.24 53.63
N GLN A 907 17.55 -3.50 53.78
CA GLN A 907 18.50 -4.15 52.88
C GLN A 907 17.90 -4.39 51.48
N ILE A 908 16.62 -4.81 51.39
CA ILE A 908 15.91 -4.98 50.12
C ILE A 908 15.76 -3.65 49.38
N ILE A 909 15.31 -2.59 50.08
CA ILE A 909 15.17 -1.25 49.51
C ILE A 909 16.53 -0.71 49.02
N ARG A 910 17.60 -0.92 49.80
CA ARG A 910 18.95 -0.53 49.41
C ARG A 910 19.39 -1.23 48.13
N THR A 911 19.15 -2.53 48.02
CA THR A 911 19.52 -3.34 46.84
C THR A 911 18.76 -2.90 45.58
N ARG A 912 17.46 -2.61 45.71
CA ARG A 912 16.66 -2.06 44.60
C ARG A 912 17.15 -0.67 44.17
N ASN A 913 17.43 0.21 45.12
CA ASN A 913 17.94 1.55 44.82
C ASN A 913 19.30 1.49 44.11
N LEU A 914 20.18 0.58 44.52
CA LEU A 914 21.46 0.34 43.84
C LEU A 914 21.25 -0.14 42.39
N SER A 915 20.29 -1.03 42.15
CA SER A 915 19.95 -1.51 40.79
C SER A 915 19.38 -0.39 39.91
N SER A 916 18.50 0.46 40.46
CA SER A 916 17.97 1.64 39.76
C SER A 916 19.06 2.66 39.45
N GLU A 917 20.00 2.87 40.36
CA GLU A 917 21.13 3.78 40.15
C GLU A 917 22.10 3.22 39.09
N ALA A 918 22.32 1.90 39.06
CA ALA A 918 23.14 1.24 38.06
C ALA A 918 22.57 1.40 36.64
N ILE A 919 21.25 1.22 36.46
CA ILE A 919 20.57 1.47 35.18
C ILE A 919 20.79 2.93 34.73
N ALA A 920 20.56 3.89 35.63
CA ALA A 920 20.75 5.30 35.33
C ALA A 920 22.23 5.66 35.03
N ARG A 921 23.19 4.88 35.52
CA ARG A 921 24.62 5.02 35.17
C ARG A 921 24.89 4.48 33.76
N ILE A 922 24.37 3.29 33.43
CA ILE A 922 24.50 2.69 32.09
C ILE A 922 23.93 3.63 31.02
N GLU A 923 22.69 4.10 31.20
CA GLU A 923 22.05 5.02 30.25
C GLU A 923 22.85 6.31 30.06
N ARG A 924 23.45 6.85 31.13
CA ARG A 924 24.33 8.03 31.05
C ARG A 924 25.62 7.76 30.30
N THR A 925 26.28 6.63 30.55
CA THR A 925 27.52 6.26 29.86
C THR A 925 27.28 6.08 28.36
N ILE A 926 26.21 5.37 27.97
CA ILE A 926 25.84 5.17 26.55
C ILE A 926 25.50 6.50 25.87
N LYS A 927 24.72 7.36 26.54
CA LYS A 927 24.46 8.71 26.04
C LYS A 927 25.75 9.51 25.88
N GLY A 928 26.69 9.38 26.83
CA GLY A 928 28.03 9.97 26.75
C GLY A 928 28.78 9.51 25.49
N ILE A 929 28.81 8.20 25.23
CA ILE A 929 29.44 7.61 24.04
C ILE A 929 28.79 8.14 22.76
N ALA A 930 27.46 8.17 22.67
CA ALA A 930 26.75 8.70 21.51
C ALA A 930 27.08 10.18 21.26
N THR A 931 27.09 11.00 22.31
CA THR A 931 27.45 12.42 22.18
C THR A 931 28.91 12.63 21.76
N ALA A 932 29.84 11.80 22.23
CA ALA A 932 31.24 11.86 21.81
C ALA A 932 31.39 11.46 20.33
N THR A 933 30.67 10.42 19.90
CA THR A 933 30.66 9.96 18.51
C THR A 933 30.10 11.03 17.55
N GLU A 934 28.99 11.68 17.91
CA GLU A 934 28.42 12.80 17.15
C GLU A 934 29.38 13.99 17.03
N ARG A 935 30.10 14.31 18.12
CA ARG A 935 31.14 15.35 18.10
C ARG A 935 32.27 15.00 17.13
N ASN A 936 32.76 13.76 17.16
CA ASN A 936 33.81 13.30 16.24
C ASN A 936 33.33 13.34 14.79
N LYS A 937 32.10 12.93 14.52
CA LYS A 937 31.48 13.02 13.19
C LYS A 937 31.42 14.47 12.69
N ALA A 938 30.94 15.39 13.51
CA ALA A 938 30.86 16.80 13.15
C ALA A 938 32.24 17.42 12.86
N ALA A 939 33.27 17.03 13.63
CA ALA A 939 34.65 17.45 13.40
C ALA A 939 35.21 16.91 12.07
N MET A 940 34.96 15.63 11.77
CA MET A 940 35.40 15.01 10.51
C MET A 940 34.71 15.62 9.29
N ASP A 941 33.40 15.87 9.35
CA ASP A 941 32.65 16.56 8.29
C ASP A 941 33.21 17.96 8.02
N ALA A 942 33.68 18.67 9.04
CA ALA A 942 34.33 19.97 8.87
C ALA A 942 35.69 19.86 8.16
N VAL A 943 36.49 18.84 8.48
CA VAL A 943 37.77 18.56 7.81
C VAL A 943 37.57 18.17 6.35
N LEU A 944 36.56 17.35 6.05
CA LEU A 944 36.22 16.95 4.69
C LEU A 944 35.79 18.16 3.83
N ARG A 945 34.91 19.02 4.36
CA ARG A 945 34.51 20.27 3.69
C ARG A 945 35.70 21.20 3.42
N ASP A 946 36.66 21.30 4.34
CA ASP A 946 37.88 22.10 4.11
C ASP A 946 38.77 21.49 3.02
N ARG A 947 38.92 20.16 2.99
CA ARG A 947 39.66 19.45 1.92
C ARG A 947 39.00 19.60 0.55
N GLU A 948 37.68 19.51 0.48
CA GLU A 948 36.91 19.74 -0.76
C GLU A 948 37.10 21.18 -1.24
N ARG A 949 36.95 22.16 -0.36
CA ARG A 949 37.20 23.57 -0.68
C ARG A 949 38.62 23.81 -1.19
N ARG A 950 39.65 23.16 -0.61
CA ARG A 950 41.02 23.25 -1.10
C ARG A 950 41.20 22.61 -2.47
N ARG A 951 40.60 21.45 -2.72
CA ARG A 951 40.62 20.80 -4.04
C ARG A 951 39.91 21.63 -5.11
N GLU A 952 38.79 22.26 -4.77
CA GLU A 952 38.10 23.19 -5.66
C GLU A 952 38.97 24.41 -6.00
N LEU A 953 39.67 24.96 -5.01
CA LEU A 953 40.64 26.06 -5.22
C LEU A 953 41.85 25.61 -6.07
N GLU A 954 42.35 24.39 -5.88
CA GLU A 954 43.43 23.80 -6.68
C GLU A 954 43.01 23.42 -8.10
N GLN A 955 41.73 23.10 -8.33
CA GLN A 955 41.18 22.86 -9.68
C GLN A 955 40.82 24.16 -10.42
N GLN A 956 40.61 25.25 -9.68
CA GLN A 956 40.37 26.59 -10.24
C GLN A 956 41.65 27.37 -10.53
N ALA A 957 42.77 27.03 -9.87
CA ALA A 957 44.12 27.54 -10.14
C ALA A 957 44.80 26.76 -11.27
#